data_AF-A0A7G9QB08-F1
#
_entry.id   AF-A0A7G9QB08-F1
#
_cell.length_a   1.000
_cell.length_b   1.000
_cell.length_c   1.000
_cell.angle_alpha   90.00
_cell.angle_beta   90.00
_cell.angle_gamma   90.00
#
_symmetry.space_group_name_H-M   'P 1'
#
loop_
_entity.id
_entity.type
_entity.pdbx_description
1 polymer ?
#
loop_
_entity_poly.entity_id
_entity_poly.type
_entity_poly.pdbx_seq_one_letter_code
_entity_poly.pdbx_strand_id
1 'polypeptide(L)'
;MQIKAFAFTKWIVATIGLIFLFSTGVVGQSISLKGKWRFKIDANDEGVKGKWYSSVLPETINLPGSMAENLKGDDITLKTKWTGSIYDSSYFFHPRLAKYRKPGNIKIPFWLTPAKHYTGAAWYQKDVEIPANWKGQRVVLSLEYPHSETRVWIDDIEIGTQYTFVVAQNFELPAKLKAGKHTITLLIDNRIKAINVGQDSHSLTDHTQGNWNGVVGKMFLQAGSPVYFEDIQVYPDLKKKSVNVKIQLQAGAGMASSGKITLSAKSFNTKNILNVKPVTVPYQIKNGTGNVEIELPMGDKIATWDEFDPALYRLTASLQSKDGKKDEKQVQFGMREFKAVGRSFEINGRPVFLRGTVNNCEFPLTGYPSMDVAAWERIFKISKDHGLNHMRFHSWCPPEAAFIAADLAGFYLQPEGPSWANHGTSIGDGKPIDQFIYDETNRMTKNYGNYASFCMMAYGNEPRGKQVEYLTKFNNYWKAKDSRRLYTGASVGGSWPVIPNNEYMVRAGARGLDWGRKPESISTYAKQIEQFTVPFVAHEMGQYCVFPNFEEIKKYTGVYRAKNFEMFQEDLADHDMAGQAKDFLMASGKLQALCYKNEIEKALRTPNYNGYQLLSLNDYPGQGTALVGVLDAFWDEKGYITAKEFKRFSNSTVPLLKAPKFVYTNNESLDAAVEVAHFGKAPLTNAKISWTIKDRTGIVLGQGNFDQKTLPVSNCIQIGDIHFALNNIQKASQLNLEVKIEGTEYANDWNFWVYPATLPKLKTSFYYTDKLDEQAKKVLDEGGNVFLNAAGKVVKGKEVVQTFLPVFWNTSWFKMRPPHTLGILCDPKHAAFNNFPTEGHSDMQWWEIVNKAQVMNLEDFPSGFKPVIQPIDTWFLNRRLALVLEAKVGKGKLIVSSANLSPDLKESPAAQQLYFSLQQYMMSDQFNPKYEVAFNTVKDIFESPSKIQFDTFTKDSPDELKPKPKSK
;
A
#
# COMPACT_ATOMS: atom_id res chain seq x y z
N MET A 1 26.77 -41.11 22.54
CA MET A 1 26.91 -41.84 23.81
C MET A 1 27.14 -40.81 24.92
N GLN A 2 26.16 -40.72 25.82
CA GLN A 2 26.11 -40.13 27.18
C GLN A 2 26.81 -38.79 27.52
N ILE A 3 26.04 -37.72 27.77
CA ILE A 3 25.48 -37.23 29.07
C ILE A 3 26.40 -36.19 29.74
N LYS A 4 25.90 -34.95 29.86
CA LYS A 4 25.76 -34.26 31.15
C LYS A 4 24.73 -33.12 31.04
N ALA A 5 23.63 -33.33 31.74
CA ALA A 5 22.54 -32.40 31.96
C ALA A 5 22.83 -31.53 33.20
N PHE A 6 22.37 -30.28 33.18
CA PHE A 6 21.92 -29.58 34.39
C PHE A 6 20.69 -28.74 34.05
N ALA A 7 19.67 -28.93 34.86
CA ALA A 7 18.30 -28.43 34.73
C ALA A 7 18.10 -27.11 35.48
N PHE A 8 17.16 -26.27 35.02
CA PHE A 8 16.23 -25.44 35.83
C PHE A 8 15.24 -24.75 34.85
N THR A 9 14.10 -25.35 34.49
CA THR A 9 12.77 -25.39 35.17
C THR A 9 11.87 -24.15 34.93
N LYS A 10 10.77 -24.40 34.19
CA LYS A 10 9.43 -23.75 34.18
C LYS A 10 9.25 -22.34 33.60
N TRP A 11 8.59 -22.25 32.44
CA TRP A 11 7.38 -21.42 32.24
C TRP A 11 6.40 -22.16 31.31
N ILE A 12 5.12 -22.04 31.67
CA ILE A 12 4.01 -22.94 31.40
C ILE A 12 3.29 -22.58 30.08
N VAL A 13 2.93 -23.63 29.34
CA VAL A 13 1.90 -23.65 28.30
C VAL A 13 0.57 -23.17 28.89
N ALA A 14 0.05 -22.04 28.43
CA ALA A 14 -1.33 -21.62 28.71
C ALA A 14 -2.04 -21.32 27.38
N THR A 15 -2.43 -22.39 26.71
CA THR A 15 -3.33 -22.41 25.57
C THR A 15 -4.75 -22.65 26.08
N ILE A 16 -5.67 -21.76 25.71
CA ILE A 16 -7.12 -21.99 25.54
C ILE A 16 -7.86 -22.55 26.78
N GLY A 17 -8.42 -21.62 27.55
CA GLY A 17 -9.48 -21.89 28.52
C GLY A 17 -10.60 -20.86 28.36
N LEU A 18 -11.39 -21.02 27.30
CA LEU A 18 -12.66 -20.32 27.10
C LEU A 18 -13.62 -20.77 28.22
N ILE A 19 -13.73 -19.98 29.28
CA ILE A 19 -14.81 -20.17 30.26
C ILE A 19 -16.08 -19.63 29.62
N PHE A 20 -16.84 -20.56 29.02
CA PHE A 20 -18.28 -20.41 28.81
C PHE A 20 -18.96 -20.35 30.18
N LEU A 21 -19.04 -19.15 30.76
CA LEU A 21 -20.06 -18.87 31.75
C LEU A 21 -21.37 -18.65 30.98
N PHE A 22 -22.21 -19.69 30.99
CA PHE A 22 -23.60 -19.63 30.56
C PHE A 22 -24.34 -18.57 31.40
N SER A 23 -24.36 -17.33 30.94
CA SER A 23 -25.55 -16.52 31.14
C SER A 23 -26.56 -17.01 30.11
N THR A 24 -27.69 -17.53 30.55
CA THR A 24 -28.85 -17.85 29.72
C THR A 24 -29.48 -16.54 29.20
N GLY A 25 -28.72 -15.81 28.38
CA GLY A 25 -29.25 -14.87 27.42
C GLY A 25 -29.86 -15.71 26.30
N VAL A 26 -30.99 -15.27 25.76
CA VAL A 26 -31.67 -15.94 24.65
C VAL A 26 -30.77 -15.79 23.41
N VAL A 27 -29.81 -16.70 23.22
CA VAL A 27 -29.06 -16.80 21.97
C VAL A 27 -30.07 -17.25 20.94
N GLY A 28 -30.39 -16.37 19.98
CA GLY A 28 -31.27 -16.70 18.85
C GLY A 28 -30.77 -17.98 18.17
N GLN A 29 -31.68 -18.91 17.92
CA GLN A 29 -31.34 -20.15 17.22
C GLN A 29 -30.88 -19.79 15.81
N SER A 30 -29.71 -20.30 15.41
CA SER A 30 -29.14 -20.07 14.09
C SER A 30 -28.91 -21.38 13.35
N ILE A 31 -29.08 -21.34 12.03
CA ILE A 31 -28.81 -22.45 11.12
C ILE A 31 -27.69 -22.00 10.20
N SER A 32 -26.52 -22.63 10.31
CA SER A 32 -25.42 -22.37 9.37
C SER A 32 -25.80 -22.87 7.97
N LEU A 33 -25.49 -22.07 6.96
CA LEU A 33 -25.68 -22.45 5.55
C LEU A 33 -24.38 -22.86 4.86
N LYS A 34 -23.29 -22.94 5.62
CA LYS A 34 -21.97 -23.37 5.11
C LYS A 34 -22.04 -24.79 4.53
N GLY A 35 -21.22 -25.02 3.51
CA GLY A 35 -20.94 -26.32 2.91
C GLY A 35 -21.32 -26.35 1.44
N LYS A 36 -21.78 -27.51 0.99
CA LYS A 36 -22.12 -27.75 -0.42
C LYS A 36 -23.48 -27.13 -0.79
N TRP A 37 -23.51 -26.40 -1.88
CA TRP A 37 -24.67 -25.79 -2.54
C TRP A 37 -24.83 -26.39 -3.94
N ARG A 38 -26.06 -26.51 -4.44
CA ARG A 38 -26.28 -26.77 -5.87
C ARG A 38 -26.03 -25.49 -6.64
N PHE A 39 -25.58 -25.59 -7.88
CA PHE A 39 -24.98 -24.48 -8.61
C PHE A 39 -25.30 -24.53 -10.11
N LYS A 40 -25.40 -23.37 -10.74
CA LYS A 40 -25.44 -23.22 -12.20
C LYS A 40 -24.97 -21.82 -12.64
N ILE A 41 -24.10 -21.78 -13.64
CA ILE A 41 -23.68 -20.54 -14.31
C ILE A 41 -24.82 -20.03 -15.20
N ASP A 42 -25.07 -18.71 -15.20
CA ASP A 42 -26.11 -18.06 -16.01
C ASP A 42 -25.51 -16.97 -16.90
N ALA A 43 -24.64 -17.38 -17.82
CA ALA A 43 -23.91 -16.46 -18.71
C ALA A 43 -24.83 -15.65 -19.66
N ASN A 44 -26.06 -16.15 -19.90
CA ASN A 44 -27.02 -15.59 -20.85
C ASN A 44 -28.30 -15.02 -20.20
N ASP A 45 -28.35 -14.89 -18.87
CA ASP A 45 -29.51 -14.39 -18.12
C ASP A 45 -30.82 -15.19 -18.36
N GLU A 46 -30.70 -16.50 -18.51
CA GLU A 46 -31.82 -17.40 -18.78
C GLU A 46 -32.52 -17.87 -17.50
N GLY A 47 -31.86 -17.81 -16.34
CA GLY A 47 -32.31 -18.51 -15.14
C GLY A 47 -33.62 -18.00 -14.55
N VAL A 48 -33.88 -16.69 -14.61
CA VAL A 48 -35.15 -16.12 -14.13
C VAL A 48 -36.31 -16.57 -15.02
N LYS A 49 -36.14 -16.46 -16.35
CA LYS A 49 -37.14 -16.87 -17.34
C LYS A 49 -37.38 -18.38 -17.30
N GLY A 50 -36.32 -19.15 -17.11
CA GLY A 50 -36.34 -20.60 -16.96
C GLY A 50 -36.79 -21.08 -15.57
N LYS A 51 -37.13 -20.17 -14.65
CA LYS A 51 -37.56 -20.45 -13.27
C LYS A 51 -36.60 -21.38 -12.51
N TRP A 52 -35.30 -21.15 -12.62
CA TRP A 52 -34.31 -22.04 -12.01
C TRP A 52 -34.41 -22.12 -10.49
N TYR A 53 -34.96 -21.09 -9.83
CA TYR A 53 -35.31 -21.09 -8.41
C TYR A 53 -36.27 -22.22 -7.99
N SER A 54 -37.09 -22.73 -8.91
CA SER A 54 -38.01 -23.86 -8.68
C SER A 54 -37.52 -25.19 -9.26
N SER A 55 -36.29 -25.24 -9.79
CA SER A 55 -35.69 -26.44 -10.37
C SER A 55 -34.45 -26.88 -9.60
N VAL A 56 -34.06 -28.15 -9.73
CA VAL A 56 -32.80 -28.64 -9.13
C VAL A 56 -31.63 -28.26 -10.03
N LEU A 57 -30.68 -27.47 -9.51
CA LEU A 57 -29.47 -27.11 -10.25
C LEU A 57 -28.52 -28.32 -10.40
N PRO A 58 -27.86 -28.48 -11.57
CA PRO A 58 -27.16 -29.71 -11.94
C PRO A 58 -25.75 -29.85 -11.33
N GLU A 59 -25.10 -28.74 -11.00
CA GLU A 59 -23.74 -28.73 -10.47
C GLU A 59 -23.72 -28.40 -8.98
N THR A 60 -22.54 -28.36 -8.39
CA THR A 60 -22.37 -28.03 -6.98
C THR A 60 -21.15 -27.15 -6.76
N ILE A 61 -21.19 -26.34 -5.70
CA ILE A 61 -20.13 -25.45 -5.25
C ILE A 61 -20.09 -25.41 -3.72
N ASN A 62 -18.93 -25.14 -3.12
CA ASN A 62 -18.83 -24.92 -1.68
C ASN A 62 -18.89 -23.42 -1.35
N LEU A 63 -19.75 -23.04 -0.41
CA LEU A 63 -19.82 -21.72 0.19
C LEU A 63 -19.65 -21.81 1.72
N PRO A 64 -19.07 -20.81 2.41
CA PRO A 64 -18.50 -19.60 1.85
C PRO A 64 -17.30 -19.86 0.94
N GLY A 65 -17.15 -19.02 -0.08
CA GLY A 65 -16.10 -19.09 -1.09
C GLY A 65 -16.54 -18.42 -2.40
N SER A 66 -15.63 -18.40 -3.37
CA SER A 66 -15.86 -17.87 -4.71
C SER A 66 -15.98 -18.96 -5.78
N MET A 67 -16.51 -18.60 -6.94
CA MET A 67 -16.44 -19.44 -8.15
C MET A 67 -15.01 -19.86 -8.49
N ALA A 68 -14.06 -18.93 -8.39
CA ALA A 68 -12.67 -19.19 -8.76
C ALA A 68 -11.97 -20.20 -7.84
N GLU A 69 -12.24 -20.16 -6.52
CA GLU A 69 -11.77 -21.18 -5.57
C GLU A 69 -12.34 -22.57 -5.85
N ASN A 70 -13.54 -22.63 -6.44
CA ASN A 70 -14.19 -23.87 -6.83
C ASN A 70 -13.93 -24.25 -8.29
N LEU A 71 -12.99 -23.57 -8.96
CA LEU A 71 -12.64 -23.78 -10.37
C LEU A 71 -13.83 -23.68 -11.34
N LYS A 72 -14.78 -22.79 -11.03
CA LYS A 72 -15.93 -22.44 -11.88
C LYS A 72 -15.63 -21.14 -12.64
N GLY A 73 -16.00 -21.11 -13.92
CA GLY A 73 -15.73 -19.99 -14.84
C GLY A 73 -14.91 -20.43 -16.06
N ASP A 74 -14.47 -19.45 -16.82
CA ASP A 74 -13.77 -19.66 -18.09
C ASP A 74 -12.25 -19.73 -17.90
N ASP A 75 -11.59 -20.46 -18.81
CA ASP A 75 -10.12 -20.42 -18.92
C ASP A 75 -9.65 -19.06 -19.45
N ILE A 76 -8.45 -18.66 -19.02
CA ILE A 76 -7.85 -17.41 -19.47
C ILE A 76 -7.34 -17.56 -20.90
N THR A 77 -7.82 -16.68 -21.78
CA THR A 77 -7.47 -16.63 -23.21
C THR A 77 -7.23 -15.20 -23.66
N LEU A 78 -6.76 -15.01 -24.90
CA LEU A 78 -6.69 -13.67 -25.50
C LEU A 78 -8.07 -13.01 -25.71
N LYS A 79 -9.16 -13.78 -25.58
CA LYS A 79 -10.55 -13.28 -25.70
C LYS A 79 -11.20 -13.03 -24.34
N THR A 80 -10.48 -13.26 -23.23
CA THR A 80 -11.01 -12.98 -21.89
C THR A 80 -11.39 -11.51 -21.78
N LYS A 81 -12.64 -11.26 -21.38
CA LYS A 81 -13.17 -9.91 -21.16
C LYS A 81 -12.92 -9.52 -19.71
N TRP A 82 -11.84 -8.79 -19.49
CA TRP A 82 -11.47 -8.28 -18.18
C TRP A 82 -12.43 -7.20 -17.70
N THR A 83 -12.58 -7.06 -16.40
CA THR A 83 -13.28 -5.93 -15.78
C THR A 83 -12.38 -4.70 -15.74
N GLY A 84 -11.10 -4.90 -15.41
CA GLY A 84 -10.10 -3.84 -15.33
C GLY A 84 -9.66 -3.30 -16.69
N SER A 85 -9.29 -2.02 -16.71
CA SER A 85 -8.78 -1.33 -17.89
C SER A 85 -7.35 -1.77 -18.24
N ILE A 86 -7.06 -1.94 -19.53
CA ILE A 86 -5.68 -2.13 -20.03
C ILE A 86 -5.20 -0.80 -20.62
N TYR A 87 -3.93 -0.43 -20.44
CA TYR A 87 -3.38 0.85 -20.92
C TYR A 87 -2.14 0.72 -21.82
N ASP A 88 -1.55 -0.47 -21.85
CA ASP A 88 -0.40 -0.80 -22.67
C ASP A 88 -0.79 -1.88 -23.69
N SER A 89 -0.79 -1.50 -24.97
CA SER A 89 -1.18 -2.40 -26.05
C SER A 89 -0.02 -3.28 -26.54
N SER A 90 1.22 -2.98 -26.14
CA SER A 90 2.43 -3.63 -26.68
C SER A 90 2.41 -5.15 -26.49
N TYR A 91 1.81 -5.64 -25.39
CA TYR A 91 1.63 -7.06 -25.12
C TYR A 91 0.93 -7.81 -26.25
N PHE A 92 0.00 -7.19 -26.98
CA PHE A 92 -0.78 -7.87 -28.01
C PHE A 92 -0.06 -7.98 -29.36
N PHE A 93 0.90 -7.09 -29.64
CA PHE A 93 1.50 -6.96 -30.98
C PHE A 93 3.01 -7.15 -31.02
N HIS A 94 3.73 -6.85 -29.94
CA HIS A 94 5.18 -6.89 -29.95
C HIS A 94 5.69 -8.32 -30.22
N PRO A 95 6.58 -8.55 -31.21
CA PRO A 95 7.07 -9.89 -31.58
C PRO A 95 7.76 -10.62 -30.42
N ARG A 96 8.59 -9.92 -29.63
CA ARG A 96 9.23 -10.46 -28.40
C ARG A 96 8.23 -11.13 -27.46
N LEU A 97 7.01 -10.60 -27.35
CA LEU A 97 5.98 -11.09 -26.43
C LEU A 97 5.09 -12.18 -27.06
N ALA A 98 5.28 -12.53 -28.34
CA ALA A 98 4.42 -13.48 -29.07
C ALA A 98 4.39 -14.88 -28.44
N LYS A 99 5.48 -15.32 -27.80
CA LYS A 99 5.52 -16.61 -27.11
C LYS A 99 4.56 -16.71 -25.93
N TYR A 100 4.21 -15.57 -25.32
CA TYR A 100 3.29 -15.47 -24.18
C TYR A 100 1.82 -15.36 -24.58
N ARG A 101 1.52 -15.36 -25.88
CA ARG A 101 0.15 -15.31 -26.42
C ARG A 101 -0.32 -16.68 -26.95
N LYS A 102 0.54 -17.70 -26.89
CA LYS A 102 0.24 -19.04 -27.38
C LYS A 102 -0.66 -19.80 -26.41
N PRO A 103 -1.62 -20.62 -26.90
CA PRO A 103 -2.39 -21.51 -26.04
C PRO A 103 -1.46 -22.35 -25.14
N GLY A 104 -1.82 -22.48 -23.86
CA GLY A 104 -1.01 -23.18 -22.86
C GLY A 104 0.17 -22.37 -22.26
N ASN A 105 0.51 -21.20 -22.83
CA ASN A 105 1.56 -20.33 -22.32
C ASN A 105 1.10 -18.86 -22.22
N ILE A 106 -0.17 -18.64 -21.90
CA ILE A 106 -0.72 -17.28 -21.78
C ILE A 106 -0.19 -16.63 -20.50
N LYS A 107 0.57 -15.55 -20.64
CA LYS A 107 1.12 -14.77 -19.52
C LYS A 107 0.91 -13.28 -19.79
N ILE A 108 -0.01 -12.67 -19.05
CA ILE A 108 -0.30 -11.24 -19.17
C ILE A 108 0.56 -10.43 -18.21
N PRO A 109 1.04 -9.23 -18.60
CA PRO A 109 1.90 -8.39 -17.74
C PRO A 109 1.12 -7.47 -16.79
N PHE A 110 -0.19 -7.31 -17.01
CA PHE A 110 -0.96 -6.21 -16.43
C PHE A 110 -1.31 -6.43 -14.95
N TRP A 111 -1.50 -7.70 -14.55
CA TRP A 111 -1.87 -8.12 -13.20
C TRP A 111 -1.68 -9.64 -13.03
N LEU A 112 -1.95 -10.16 -11.83
CA LEU A 112 -1.90 -11.61 -11.55
C LEU A 112 -2.96 -12.36 -12.34
N THR A 113 -2.64 -13.55 -12.83
CA THR A 113 -3.58 -14.35 -13.63
C THR A 113 -4.45 -15.24 -12.74
N PRO A 114 -5.79 -15.10 -12.77
CA PRO A 114 -6.67 -15.98 -12.00
C PRO A 114 -6.71 -17.39 -12.59
N ALA A 115 -7.01 -18.41 -11.76
CA ALA A 115 -7.16 -19.78 -12.20
C ALA A 115 -8.36 -19.98 -13.15
N LYS A 116 -9.45 -19.25 -12.90
CA LYS A 116 -10.66 -19.14 -13.72
C LYS A 116 -11.17 -17.71 -13.65
N HIS A 117 -11.78 -17.22 -14.72
CA HIS A 117 -12.39 -15.89 -14.77
C HIS A 117 -13.88 -15.99 -15.07
N TYR A 118 -14.72 -15.25 -14.35
CA TYR A 118 -16.15 -15.15 -14.65
C TYR A 118 -16.74 -13.83 -14.14
N THR A 119 -17.44 -13.14 -15.05
CA THR A 119 -18.22 -11.94 -14.73
C THR A 119 -19.61 -12.12 -15.32
N GLY A 120 -20.62 -12.26 -14.47
CA GLY A 120 -21.96 -12.64 -14.87
C GLY A 120 -22.84 -13.08 -13.70
N ALA A 121 -24.06 -13.50 -14.03
CA ALA A 121 -25.00 -14.07 -13.08
C ALA A 121 -24.68 -15.55 -12.79
N ALA A 122 -24.86 -15.98 -11.54
CA ALA A 122 -24.75 -17.38 -11.14
C ALA A 122 -25.76 -17.74 -10.04
N TRP A 123 -26.26 -18.97 -10.09
CA TRP A 123 -27.30 -19.47 -9.20
C TRP A 123 -26.77 -20.46 -8.18
N TYR A 124 -27.27 -20.36 -6.94
CA TYR A 124 -26.88 -21.19 -5.80
C TYR A 124 -28.13 -21.67 -5.07
N GLN A 125 -28.22 -22.97 -4.73
CA GLN A 125 -29.32 -23.50 -3.92
C GLN A 125 -28.88 -24.33 -2.71
N LYS A 126 -29.62 -24.19 -1.61
CA LYS A 126 -29.44 -24.96 -0.38
C LYS A 126 -30.78 -25.35 0.21
N ASP A 127 -30.91 -26.63 0.54
CA ASP A 127 -32.04 -27.10 1.35
C ASP A 127 -31.76 -26.78 2.82
N VAL A 128 -32.80 -26.33 3.52
CA VAL A 128 -32.77 -26.02 4.95
C VAL A 128 -34.02 -26.60 5.63
N GLU A 129 -33.89 -26.95 6.89
CA GLU A 129 -35.01 -27.42 7.71
C GLU A 129 -35.36 -26.33 8.73
N ILE A 130 -36.53 -25.71 8.60
CA ILE A 130 -37.01 -24.67 9.50
C ILE A 130 -37.67 -25.33 10.73
N PRO A 131 -37.14 -25.12 11.96
CA PRO A 131 -37.67 -25.74 13.15
C PRO A 131 -39.08 -25.25 13.54
N ALA A 132 -39.89 -26.13 14.11
CA ALA A 132 -41.26 -25.80 14.53
C ALA A 132 -41.35 -24.68 15.59
N ASN A 133 -40.33 -24.56 16.43
CA ASN A 133 -40.24 -23.53 17.47
C ASN A 133 -39.87 -22.13 16.93
N TRP A 134 -39.57 -21.97 15.63
CA TRP A 134 -39.38 -20.66 14.98
C TRP A 134 -40.70 -19.99 14.61
N LYS A 135 -41.83 -20.68 14.78
CA LYS A 135 -43.16 -20.13 14.49
C LYS A 135 -43.39 -18.79 15.22
N GLY A 136 -43.71 -17.74 14.45
CA GLY A 136 -43.97 -16.40 14.98
C GLY A 136 -42.72 -15.60 15.36
N GLN A 137 -41.52 -16.15 15.13
CA GLN A 137 -40.26 -15.43 15.26
C GLN A 137 -39.93 -14.68 13.97
N ARG A 138 -39.09 -13.65 14.09
CA ARG A 138 -38.49 -12.97 12.96
C ARG A 138 -37.33 -13.82 12.44
N VAL A 139 -37.34 -14.20 11.18
CA VAL A 139 -36.25 -15.00 10.59
C VAL A 139 -35.52 -14.17 9.54
N VAL A 140 -34.19 -14.07 9.66
CA VAL A 140 -33.33 -13.34 8.73
C VAL A 140 -32.32 -14.27 8.11
N LEU A 141 -32.19 -14.22 6.79
CA LEU A 141 -31.04 -14.72 6.05
C LEU A 141 -29.94 -13.66 6.05
N SER A 142 -28.78 -13.98 6.60
CA SER A 142 -27.60 -13.12 6.58
C SER A 142 -26.52 -13.72 5.68
N LEU A 143 -26.00 -12.91 4.76
CA LEU A 143 -24.92 -13.25 3.83
C LEU A 143 -23.80 -12.23 3.97
N GLU A 144 -22.65 -12.65 4.51
CA GLU A 144 -21.47 -11.80 4.64
C GLU A 144 -20.72 -11.72 3.31
N TYR A 145 -20.68 -10.50 2.79
CA TYR A 145 -19.88 -10.09 1.64
C TYR A 145 -20.14 -10.84 0.31
N PRO A 146 -21.40 -11.12 -0.09
CA PRO A 146 -21.69 -11.46 -1.48
C PRO A 146 -21.33 -10.28 -2.40
N HIS A 147 -20.81 -10.57 -3.59
CA HIS A 147 -20.33 -9.53 -4.50
C HIS A 147 -21.04 -9.63 -5.86
N SER A 148 -21.85 -8.64 -6.25
CA SER A 148 -22.30 -7.48 -5.45
C SER A 148 -23.82 -7.32 -5.43
N GLU A 149 -24.53 -7.78 -6.46
CA GLU A 149 -26.00 -7.88 -6.47
C GLU A 149 -26.43 -9.30 -6.09
N THR A 150 -27.28 -9.44 -5.07
CA THR A 150 -27.88 -10.73 -4.70
C THR A 150 -29.40 -10.64 -4.75
N ARG A 151 -30.02 -11.60 -5.43
CA ARG A 151 -31.47 -11.82 -5.41
C ARG A 151 -31.76 -13.14 -4.70
N VAL A 152 -32.79 -13.16 -3.86
CA VAL A 152 -33.09 -14.30 -2.97
C VAL A 152 -34.50 -14.82 -3.21
N TRP A 153 -34.63 -16.14 -3.24
CA TRP A 153 -35.91 -16.85 -3.16
C TRP A 153 -35.90 -17.84 -2.00
N ILE A 154 -37.08 -18.06 -1.42
CA ILE A 154 -37.36 -19.25 -0.61
C ILE A 154 -38.47 -20.04 -1.31
N ASP A 155 -38.15 -21.29 -1.65
CA ASP A 155 -38.93 -22.11 -2.57
C ASP A 155 -39.19 -21.36 -3.90
N ASP A 156 -40.45 -21.02 -4.19
CA ASP A 156 -40.88 -20.27 -5.36
C ASP A 156 -41.17 -18.78 -5.09
N ILE A 157 -40.96 -18.30 -3.86
CA ILE A 157 -41.26 -16.93 -3.43
C ILE A 157 -40.00 -16.07 -3.49
N GLU A 158 -40.03 -15.01 -4.30
CA GLU A 158 -38.97 -14.00 -4.31
C GLU A 158 -39.02 -13.16 -3.03
N ILE A 159 -37.89 -13.09 -2.32
CA ILE A 159 -37.73 -12.31 -1.09
C ILE A 159 -37.28 -10.88 -1.39
N GLY A 160 -36.40 -10.70 -2.37
CA GLY A 160 -35.96 -9.39 -2.82
C GLY A 160 -34.53 -9.38 -3.36
N THR A 161 -34.06 -8.17 -3.64
CA THR A 161 -32.73 -7.90 -4.21
C THR A 161 -31.98 -6.89 -3.32
N GLN A 162 -30.69 -7.12 -3.08
CA GLN A 162 -29.79 -6.13 -2.49
C GLN A 162 -28.54 -5.97 -3.35
N TYR A 163 -28.04 -4.75 -3.41
CA TYR A 163 -26.81 -4.39 -4.12
C TYR A 163 -25.96 -3.48 -3.22
N THR A 164 -24.78 -3.97 -2.82
CA THR A 164 -23.86 -3.28 -1.91
C THR A 164 -22.44 -3.85 -2.04
N PHE A 165 -21.44 -3.03 -1.75
CA PHE A 165 -20.02 -3.39 -1.68
C PHE A 165 -19.47 -3.33 -0.25
N VAL A 166 -20.24 -2.78 0.70
CA VAL A 166 -19.68 -2.36 2.00
C VAL A 166 -20.11 -3.21 3.18
N VAL A 167 -21.26 -3.86 3.15
CA VAL A 167 -21.83 -4.57 4.33
C VAL A 167 -22.41 -5.93 3.97
N ALA A 168 -22.65 -6.76 5.00
CA ALA A 168 -23.42 -7.98 4.85
C ALA A 168 -24.86 -7.68 4.34
N GLN A 169 -25.37 -8.58 3.50
CA GLN A 169 -26.73 -8.48 2.95
C GLN A 169 -27.68 -9.31 3.82
N ASN A 170 -28.75 -8.67 4.31
CA ASN A 170 -29.69 -9.27 5.25
C ASN A 170 -31.10 -9.26 4.67
N PHE A 171 -31.71 -10.42 4.52
CA PHE A 171 -33.06 -10.59 3.96
C PHE A 171 -33.99 -11.16 5.02
N GLU A 172 -35.05 -10.42 5.35
CA GLU A 172 -36.09 -10.92 6.25
C GLU A 172 -37.00 -11.89 5.50
N LEU A 173 -37.17 -13.09 6.04
CA LEU A 173 -38.02 -14.12 5.45
C LEU A 173 -39.49 -13.88 5.83
N PRO A 174 -40.47 -14.44 5.08
CA PRO A 174 -41.88 -14.21 5.34
C PRO A 174 -42.26 -14.61 6.76
N ALA A 175 -43.00 -13.74 7.47
CA ALA A 175 -43.42 -14.00 8.86
C ALA A 175 -44.27 -15.27 9.05
N LYS A 176 -44.85 -15.80 7.98
CA LYS A 176 -45.65 -17.04 7.95
C LYS A 176 -44.88 -18.24 7.37
N LEU A 177 -43.54 -18.18 7.32
CA LEU A 177 -42.71 -19.30 6.91
C LEU A 177 -43.06 -20.53 7.77
N LYS A 178 -43.37 -21.64 7.09
CA LYS A 178 -43.78 -22.88 7.77
C LYS A 178 -42.55 -23.59 8.34
N ALA A 179 -42.79 -24.45 9.32
CA ALA A 179 -41.78 -25.40 9.73
C ALA A 179 -41.65 -26.50 8.67
N GLY A 180 -40.46 -27.09 8.56
CA GLY A 180 -40.17 -28.14 7.60
C GLY A 180 -39.07 -27.78 6.61
N LYS A 181 -38.96 -28.59 5.56
CA LYS A 181 -37.98 -28.42 4.50
C LYS A 181 -38.32 -27.23 3.59
N HIS A 182 -37.32 -26.39 3.32
CA HIS A 182 -37.38 -25.28 2.37
C HIS A 182 -36.10 -25.24 1.51
N THR A 183 -36.18 -24.62 0.33
CA THR A 183 -35.02 -24.34 -0.52
C THR A 183 -34.72 -22.85 -0.56
N ILE A 184 -33.52 -22.46 -0.16
CA ILE A 184 -33.02 -21.10 -0.40
C ILE A 184 -32.33 -21.09 -1.74
N THR A 185 -32.72 -20.16 -2.61
CA THR A 185 -32.04 -19.89 -3.89
C THR A 185 -31.44 -18.49 -3.87
N LEU A 186 -30.17 -18.37 -4.27
CA LEU A 186 -29.48 -17.11 -4.51
C LEU A 186 -29.18 -16.96 -6.00
N LEU A 187 -29.38 -15.77 -6.55
CA LEU A 187 -28.81 -15.33 -7.80
C LEU A 187 -27.82 -14.21 -7.48
N ILE A 188 -26.53 -14.44 -7.75
CA ILE A 188 -25.46 -13.45 -7.51
C ILE A 188 -24.91 -12.97 -8.84
N ASP A 189 -24.82 -11.66 -9.00
CA ASP A 189 -24.32 -11.00 -10.20
C ASP A 189 -23.26 -9.96 -9.84
N ASN A 190 -22.08 -10.12 -10.45
CA ASN A 190 -20.90 -9.29 -10.23
C ASN A 190 -20.60 -8.36 -11.42
N ARG A 191 -21.52 -8.23 -12.38
CA ARG A 191 -21.39 -7.28 -13.51
C ARG A 191 -21.61 -5.84 -13.05
N ILE A 192 -20.87 -4.92 -13.67
CA ILE A 192 -21.21 -3.50 -13.65
C ILE A 192 -22.46 -3.28 -14.52
N LYS A 193 -23.53 -2.74 -13.90
CA LYS A 193 -24.80 -2.42 -14.57
C LYS A 193 -25.06 -0.90 -14.58
N ALA A 194 -26.29 -0.47 -14.29
CA ALA A 194 -26.67 0.93 -14.24
C ALA A 194 -25.92 1.73 -13.15
N ILE A 195 -25.60 1.08 -12.02
CA ILE A 195 -24.76 1.67 -10.99
C ILE A 195 -23.31 1.30 -11.30
N ASN A 196 -22.63 2.21 -12.00
CA ASN A 196 -21.22 2.09 -12.33
C ASN A 196 -20.37 2.88 -11.34
N VAL A 197 -19.66 2.15 -10.47
CA VAL A 197 -18.74 2.70 -9.48
C VAL A 197 -17.36 3.05 -10.05
N GLY A 198 -17.12 2.80 -11.33
CA GLY A 198 -15.79 2.83 -11.96
C GLY A 198 -15.23 1.41 -12.09
N GLN A 199 -14.76 1.05 -13.29
CA GLN A 199 -14.32 -0.32 -13.59
C GLN A 199 -12.97 -0.69 -12.97
N ASP A 200 -12.19 0.33 -12.59
CA ASP A 200 -10.92 0.17 -11.87
C ASP A 200 -11.10 0.33 -10.34
N SER A 201 -12.33 0.47 -9.85
CA SER A 201 -12.61 0.55 -8.42
C SER A 201 -12.17 -0.71 -7.68
N HIS A 202 -11.62 -0.50 -6.50
CA HIS A 202 -11.03 -1.58 -5.72
C HIS A 202 -12.11 -2.54 -5.21
N SER A 203 -11.75 -3.83 -5.08
CA SER A 203 -12.65 -4.98 -4.88
C SER A 203 -13.46 -5.44 -6.11
N LEU A 204 -13.55 -4.64 -7.18
CA LEU A 204 -14.32 -4.94 -8.40
C LEU A 204 -13.44 -5.19 -9.63
N THR A 205 -12.13 -4.97 -9.53
CA THR A 205 -11.23 -4.96 -10.70
C THR A 205 -10.16 -6.04 -10.62
N ASP A 206 -9.74 -6.55 -11.79
CA ASP A 206 -8.63 -7.49 -11.94
C ASP A 206 -7.30 -6.93 -11.41
N HIS A 207 -7.13 -5.60 -11.43
CA HIS A 207 -5.96 -4.95 -10.83
C HIS A 207 -5.80 -5.25 -9.33
N THR A 208 -6.91 -5.49 -8.64
CA THR A 208 -6.95 -5.79 -7.20
C THR A 208 -7.23 -7.26 -6.94
N GLN A 209 -7.22 -8.09 -7.99
CA GLN A 209 -7.61 -9.50 -7.92
C GLN A 209 -9.05 -9.68 -7.43
N GLY A 210 -9.88 -8.64 -7.61
CA GLY A 210 -11.24 -8.56 -7.12
C GLY A 210 -12.28 -9.13 -8.10
N ASN A 211 -13.53 -8.72 -7.90
CA ASN A 211 -14.71 -9.15 -8.65
C ASN A 211 -15.12 -10.62 -8.48
N TRP A 212 -15.03 -11.17 -7.26
CA TRP A 212 -15.50 -12.53 -7.02
C TRP A 212 -17.01 -12.66 -7.26
N ASN A 213 -17.47 -13.87 -7.61
CA ASN A 213 -18.88 -14.24 -7.58
C ASN A 213 -19.05 -15.37 -6.55
N GLY A 214 -19.98 -15.18 -5.61
CA GLY A 214 -20.20 -16.06 -4.47
C GLY A 214 -20.40 -15.28 -3.18
N VAL A 215 -20.50 -16.01 -2.06
CA VAL A 215 -20.61 -15.45 -0.71
C VAL A 215 -19.34 -15.86 0.04
N VAL A 216 -18.50 -14.91 0.44
CA VAL A 216 -17.14 -15.23 0.95
C VAL A 216 -17.01 -15.23 2.47
N GLY A 217 -18.04 -14.77 3.19
CA GLY A 217 -18.10 -14.81 4.65
C GLY A 217 -19.23 -15.67 5.20
N LYS A 218 -19.51 -15.50 6.50
CA LYS A 218 -20.59 -16.15 7.23
C LYS A 218 -21.92 -16.10 6.47
N MET A 219 -22.62 -17.22 6.47
CA MET A 219 -23.97 -17.33 5.93
C MET A 219 -24.83 -18.21 6.84
N PHE A 220 -25.96 -17.66 7.28
CA PHE A 220 -26.83 -18.32 8.23
C PHE A 220 -28.26 -17.79 8.16
N LEU A 221 -29.21 -18.62 8.60
CA LEU A 221 -30.51 -18.15 9.05
C LEU A 221 -30.45 -17.90 10.55
N GLN A 222 -31.09 -16.82 11.01
CA GLN A 222 -31.23 -16.53 12.43
C GLN A 222 -32.68 -16.19 12.76
N ALA A 223 -33.22 -16.88 13.76
CA ALA A 223 -34.48 -16.52 14.36
C ALA A 223 -34.27 -15.58 15.55
N GLY A 224 -35.08 -14.54 15.62
CA GLY A 224 -35.01 -13.48 16.61
C GLY A 224 -36.38 -12.99 17.05
N SER A 225 -36.37 -12.10 18.04
CA SER A 225 -37.59 -11.52 18.57
C SER A 225 -38.35 -10.72 17.51
N PRO A 226 -39.69 -10.77 17.49
CA PRO A 226 -40.51 -9.91 16.63
C PRO A 226 -40.56 -8.45 17.12
N VAL A 227 -39.96 -8.13 18.27
CA VAL A 227 -39.68 -6.77 18.75
C VAL A 227 -38.20 -6.70 19.09
N TYR A 228 -37.43 -5.92 18.34
CA TYR A 228 -35.97 -6.03 18.34
C TYR A 228 -35.26 -4.68 18.17
N PHE A 229 -33.97 -4.68 18.49
CA PHE A 229 -33.07 -3.56 18.23
C PHE A 229 -32.65 -3.51 16.76
N GLU A 230 -33.26 -2.62 15.99
CA GLU A 230 -32.88 -2.39 14.59
C GLU A 230 -31.51 -1.71 14.52
N ASP A 231 -31.29 -0.67 15.32
CA ASP A 231 -30.02 0.06 15.33
C ASP A 231 -29.65 0.55 16.74
N ILE A 232 -28.35 0.58 17.03
CA ILE A 232 -27.77 1.13 18.26
C ILE A 232 -26.52 1.91 17.88
N GLN A 233 -26.57 3.24 18.02
CA GLN A 233 -25.45 4.14 17.74
C GLN A 233 -24.97 4.79 19.05
N VAL A 234 -23.67 4.64 19.34
CA VAL A 234 -23.03 5.13 20.55
C VAL A 234 -22.18 6.35 20.22
N TYR A 235 -22.42 7.46 20.95
CA TYR A 235 -21.73 8.73 20.80
C TYR A 235 -20.98 9.07 22.10
N PRO A 236 -19.66 8.82 22.17
CA PRO A 236 -18.85 9.18 23.33
C PRO A 236 -18.73 10.69 23.53
N ASP A 237 -18.83 11.15 24.79
CA ASP A 237 -18.51 12.51 25.21
C ASP A 237 -17.48 12.46 26.35
N LEU A 238 -16.23 12.78 26.01
CA LEU A 238 -15.12 12.74 26.97
C LEU A 238 -15.26 13.81 28.06
N LYS A 239 -15.85 14.97 27.76
CA LYS A 239 -16.00 16.08 28.72
C LYS A 239 -17.06 15.74 29.77
N LYS A 240 -18.19 15.18 29.32
CA LYS A 240 -19.27 14.74 30.22
C LYS A 240 -18.99 13.40 30.90
N LYS A 241 -18.00 12.64 30.42
CA LYS A 241 -17.75 11.24 30.83
C LYS A 241 -19.01 10.39 30.71
N SER A 242 -19.74 10.56 29.62
CA SER A 242 -20.95 9.81 29.31
C SER A 242 -20.88 9.31 27.86
N VAL A 243 -21.74 8.36 27.54
CA VAL A 243 -22.07 8.03 26.16
C VAL A 243 -23.55 8.26 25.93
N ASN A 244 -23.86 8.91 24.82
CA ASN A 244 -25.23 9.05 24.37
C ASN A 244 -25.56 7.91 23.40
N VAL A 245 -26.58 7.13 23.70
CA VAL A 245 -26.95 5.91 22.96
C VAL A 245 -28.28 6.15 22.27
N LYS A 246 -28.23 6.23 20.94
CA LYS A 246 -29.42 6.36 20.09
C LYS A 246 -29.84 4.97 19.62
N ILE A 247 -31.08 4.60 19.91
CA ILE A 247 -31.63 3.27 19.68
C ILE A 247 -32.83 3.39 18.75
N GLN A 248 -32.81 2.62 17.67
CA GLN A 248 -33.97 2.37 16.83
C GLN A 248 -34.52 0.98 17.16
N LEU A 249 -35.81 0.93 17.46
CA LEU A 249 -36.57 -0.29 17.70
C LEU A 249 -37.50 -0.57 16.54
N GLN A 250 -37.66 -1.86 16.23
CA GLN A 250 -38.57 -2.32 15.19
C GLN A 250 -39.45 -3.46 15.72
N ALA A 251 -40.69 -3.49 15.23
CA ALA A 251 -41.64 -4.57 15.37
C ALA A 251 -42.38 -4.79 14.04
N GLY A 252 -43.20 -5.85 13.97
CA GLY A 252 -44.04 -6.11 12.80
C GLY A 252 -44.91 -4.89 12.42
N ALA A 253 -45.21 -4.75 11.12
CA ALA A 253 -45.97 -3.61 10.61
C ALA A 253 -47.33 -3.45 11.34
N GLY A 254 -47.62 -2.23 11.80
CA GLY A 254 -48.84 -1.92 12.55
C GLY A 254 -48.87 -2.45 13.99
N MET A 255 -47.81 -3.11 14.47
CA MET A 255 -47.75 -3.58 15.85
C MET A 255 -47.33 -2.46 16.80
N ALA A 256 -47.99 -2.38 17.95
CA ALA A 256 -47.56 -1.60 19.09
C ALA A 256 -46.83 -2.50 20.11
N SER A 257 -45.83 -1.95 20.80
CA SER A 257 -45.12 -2.62 21.89
C SER A 257 -44.65 -1.60 22.92
N SER A 258 -44.57 -1.99 24.18
CA SER A 258 -43.97 -1.16 25.22
C SER A 258 -43.28 -2.03 26.27
N GLY A 259 -42.32 -1.47 26.96
CA GLY A 259 -41.51 -2.21 27.92
C GLY A 259 -40.37 -1.38 28.48
N LYS A 260 -39.27 -2.05 28.82
CA LYS A 260 -38.05 -1.44 29.34
C LYS A 260 -36.84 -1.83 28.47
N ILE A 261 -35.91 -0.89 28.34
CA ILE A 261 -34.54 -1.12 27.84
C ILE A 261 -33.60 -0.93 29.02
N THR A 262 -32.67 -1.86 29.21
CA THR A 262 -31.56 -1.74 30.14
C THR A 262 -30.25 -1.68 29.35
N LEU A 263 -29.46 -0.64 29.59
CA LEU A 263 -28.10 -0.50 29.06
C LEU A 263 -27.09 -0.78 30.15
N SER A 264 -26.04 -1.53 29.84
CA SER A 264 -24.85 -1.69 30.67
C SER A 264 -23.61 -1.70 29.79
N ALA A 265 -22.43 -1.37 30.34
CA ALA A 265 -21.18 -1.46 29.60
C ALA A 265 -20.03 -1.95 30.48
N LYS A 266 -19.05 -2.63 29.86
CA LYS A 266 -17.81 -3.03 30.53
C LYS A 266 -16.62 -2.92 29.59
N SER A 267 -15.46 -2.47 30.07
CA SER A 267 -14.22 -2.59 29.29
C SER A 267 -13.79 -4.05 29.19
N PHE A 268 -13.10 -4.44 28.13
CA PHE A 268 -12.76 -5.87 27.92
C PHE A 268 -11.31 -6.16 27.48
N ASN A 269 -10.59 -5.18 26.93
CA ASN A 269 -9.20 -5.33 26.49
C ASN A 269 -8.22 -4.44 27.27
N THR A 270 -8.62 -3.99 28.46
CA THR A 270 -7.81 -3.14 29.34
C THR A 270 -7.24 -3.95 30.50
N LYS A 271 -6.07 -3.55 31.03
CA LYS A 271 -5.47 -4.19 32.22
C LYS A 271 -6.42 -4.16 33.43
N ASN A 272 -7.11 -3.04 33.62
CA ASN A 272 -8.13 -2.86 34.65
C ASN A 272 -9.50 -2.84 33.99
N ILE A 273 -10.35 -3.81 34.32
CA ILE A 273 -11.73 -3.89 33.81
C ILE A 273 -12.60 -2.85 34.54
N LEU A 274 -13.24 -1.98 33.76
CA LEU A 274 -14.15 -0.94 34.24
C LEU A 274 -15.59 -1.37 33.96
N ASN A 275 -16.42 -1.41 35.01
CA ASN A 275 -17.85 -1.74 34.90
C ASN A 275 -18.67 -0.46 35.02
N VAL A 276 -19.57 -0.24 34.06
CA VAL A 276 -20.49 0.90 34.03
C VAL A 276 -21.82 0.48 34.65
N LYS A 277 -22.35 1.33 35.55
CA LYS A 277 -23.63 1.07 36.22
C LYS A 277 -24.76 1.01 35.19
N PRO A 278 -25.66 0.00 35.25
CA PRO A 278 -26.76 -0.09 34.30
C PRO A 278 -27.77 1.05 34.42
N VAL A 279 -28.33 1.48 33.29
CA VAL A 279 -29.44 2.46 33.20
C VAL A 279 -30.64 1.77 32.56
N THR A 280 -31.83 1.95 33.14
CA THR A 280 -33.08 1.38 32.62
C THR A 280 -34.10 2.46 32.33
N VAL A 281 -34.65 2.45 31.12
CA VAL A 281 -35.66 3.43 30.66
C VAL A 281 -36.87 2.71 30.04
N PRO A 282 -38.07 3.31 30.10
CA PRO A 282 -39.22 2.79 29.35
C PRO A 282 -39.05 3.04 27.84
N TYR A 283 -39.66 2.18 27.01
CA TYR A 283 -39.80 2.41 25.57
C TYR A 283 -41.24 2.22 25.10
N GLN A 284 -41.55 2.81 23.94
CA GLN A 284 -42.82 2.59 23.23
C GLN A 284 -42.59 2.50 21.71
N ILE A 285 -43.31 1.58 21.08
CA ILE A 285 -43.47 1.40 19.64
C ILE A 285 -44.96 1.60 19.36
N LYS A 286 -45.31 2.51 18.45
CA LYS A 286 -46.73 2.80 18.12
C LYS A 286 -47.17 2.15 16.81
N ASN A 287 -46.38 2.27 15.75
CA ASN A 287 -46.68 1.78 14.41
C ASN A 287 -45.52 0.95 13.83
N GLY A 288 -45.08 -0.08 14.55
CA GLY A 288 -43.96 -0.93 14.15
C GLY A 288 -42.57 -0.32 14.33
N THR A 289 -42.44 0.98 14.61
CA THR A 289 -41.15 1.64 14.88
C THR A 289 -41.15 2.44 16.18
N GLY A 290 -39.97 2.59 16.79
CA GLY A 290 -39.75 3.46 17.96
C GLY A 290 -38.29 3.93 18.03
N ASN A 291 -38.07 5.12 18.59
CA ASN A 291 -36.73 5.66 18.82
C ASN A 291 -36.57 6.02 20.29
N VAL A 292 -35.40 5.72 20.86
CA VAL A 292 -35.07 6.03 22.25
C VAL A 292 -33.64 6.57 22.29
N GLU A 293 -33.42 7.63 23.06
CA GLU A 293 -32.11 8.20 23.31
C GLU A 293 -31.81 8.12 24.81
N ILE A 294 -30.66 7.54 25.15
CA ILE A 294 -30.30 7.22 26.54
C ILE A 294 -28.89 7.74 26.80
N GLU A 295 -28.75 8.65 27.74
CA GLU A 295 -27.44 8.98 28.29
C GLU A 295 -27.02 7.89 29.29
N LEU A 296 -25.87 7.28 29.06
CA LEU A 296 -25.23 6.32 29.96
C LEU A 296 -23.99 6.98 30.59
N PRO A 297 -24.04 7.38 31.87
CA PRO A 297 -22.87 7.90 32.57
C PRO A 297 -21.81 6.82 32.73
N MET A 298 -20.58 7.10 32.31
CA MET A 298 -19.47 6.12 32.35
C MET A 298 -18.76 6.06 33.71
N GLY A 299 -19.11 6.97 34.63
CA GLY A 299 -18.51 7.11 35.96
C GLY A 299 -17.30 8.03 36.00
N ASP A 300 -16.66 8.14 37.17
CA ASP A 300 -15.57 9.11 37.39
C ASP A 300 -14.27 8.77 36.66
N LYS A 301 -14.05 7.47 36.42
CA LYS A 301 -12.87 6.92 35.74
C LYS A 301 -13.27 6.36 34.38
N ILE A 302 -12.65 6.87 33.31
CA ILE A 302 -12.80 6.36 31.94
C ILE A 302 -11.44 5.95 31.40
N ALA A 303 -11.41 4.89 30.59
CA ALA A 303 -10.23 4.52 29.79
C ALA A 303 -10.49 4.98 28.34
N THR A 304 -9.58 5.78 27.78
CA THR A 304 -9.72 6.32 26.43
C THR A 304 -9.13 5.40 25.38
N TRP A 305 -9.61 5.51 24.14
CA TRP A 305 -9.07 4.79 22.99
C TRP A 305 -8.15 5.71 22.16
N ASP A 306 -6.92 5.26 21.87
CA ASP A 306 -6.01 5.80 20.86
C ASP A 306 -4.96 4.76 20.39
N GLU A 307 -3.97 5.17 19.58
CA GLU A 307 -2.94 4.28 19.03
C GLU A 307 -2.00 3.61 20.06
N PHE A 308 -1.90 4.20 21.26
CA PHE A 308 -1.06 3.73 22.35
C PHE A 308 -1.87 2.98 23.41
N ASP A 309 -3.08 3.45 23.70
CA ASP A 309 -4.04 2.83 24.62
C ASP A 309 -5.36 2.52 23.89
N PRO A 310 -5.50 1.36 23.24
CA PRO A 310 -6.70 1.03 22.47
C PRO A 310 -7.85 0.50 23.36
N ALA A 311 -8.22 1.22 24.43
CA ALA A 311 -9.24 0.75 25.37
C ALA A 311 -10.66 0.70 24.75
N LEU A 312 -11.30 -0.47 24.83
CA LEU A 312 -12.63 -0.72 24.28
C LEU A 312 -13.62 -1.15 25.36
N TYR A 313 -14.88 -0.75 25.17
CA TYR A 313 -16.04 -1.13 25.96
C TYR A 313 -17.01 -1.97 25.14
N ARG A 314 -17.70 -2.87 25.81
CA ARG A 314 -18.84 -3.61 25.29
C ARG A 314 -20.11 -3.10 25.94
N LEU A 315 -20.95 -2.43 25.18
CA LEU A 315 -22.29 -2.04 25.58
C LEU A 315 -23.25 -3.20 25.32
N THR A 316 -24.01 -3.60 26.34
CA THR A 316 -25.10 -4.58 26.24
C THR A 316 -26.41 -3.84 26.43
N ALA A 317 -27.28 -3.89 25.42
CA ALA A 317 -28.64 -3.38 25.48
C ALA A 317 -29.60 -4.57 25.53
N SER A 318 -30.41 -4.65 26.59
CA SER A 318 -31.41 -5.69 26.77
C SER A 318 -32.80 -5.06 26.75
N LEU A 319 -33.68 -5.57 25.88
CA LEU A 319 -35.08 -5.17 25.76
C LEU A 319 -35.96 -6.22 26.42
N GLN A 320 -36.95 -5.76 27.18
CA GLN A 320 -38.01 -6.60 27.71
C GLN A 320 -39.36 -5.90 27.51
N SER A 321 -40.23 -6.48 26.69
CA SER A 321 -41.60 -5.99 26.51
C SER A 321 -42.51 -6.43 27.67
N LYS A 322 -43.65 -5.75 27.82
CA LYS A 322 -44.67 -6.10 28.81
C LYS A 322 -45.28 -7.49 28.59
N ASP A 323 -45.38 -7.94 27.34
CA ASP A 323 -45.85 -9.27 26.95
C ASP A 323 -44.75 -10.33 26.96
N GLY A 324 -43.57 -10.02 27.53
CA GLY A 324 -42.52 -10.99 27.82
C GLY A 324 -41.53 -11.28 26.69
N LYS A 325 -41.67 -10.65 25.51
CA LYS A 325 -40.67 -10.71 24.43
C LYS A 325 -39.39 -10.03 24.88
N LYS A 326 -38.26 -10.60 24.46
CA LYS A 326 -36.93 -10.14 24.84
C LYS A 326 -36.03 -10.09 23.62
N ASP A 327 -35.18 -9.08 23.58
CA ASP A 327 -34.09 -8.99 22.62
C ASP A 327 -32.84 -8.48 23.34
N GLU A 328 -31.66 -8.88 22.88
CA GLU A 328 -30.40 -8.39 23.41
C GLU A 328 -29.42 -8.15 22.28
N LYS A 329 -28.77 -6.99 22.29
CA LYS A 329 -27.73 -6.64 21.32
C LYS A 329 -26.51 -6.11 22.04
N GLN A 330 -25.34 -6.57 21.60
CA GLN A 330 -24.06 -6.07 22.08
C GLN A 330 -23.39 -5.27 20.97
N VAL A 331 -22.89 -4.09 21.31
CA VAL A 331 -22.06 -3.26 20.42
C VAL A 331 -20.78 -2.88 21.15
N GLN A 332 -19.66 -2.81 20.44
CA GLN A 332 -18.43 -2.28 20.99
C GLN A 332 -18.26 -0.81 20.65
N PHE A 333 -17.52 -0.09 21.50
CA PHE A 333 -17.13 1.29 21.26
C PHE A 333 -15.87 1.64 22.06
N GLY A 334 -15.17 2.71 21.65
CA GLY A 334 -14.08 3.32 22.41
C GLY A 334 -14.43 4.73 22.88
N MET A 335 -14.00 5.10 24.08
CA MET A 335 -14.12 6.49 24.56
C MET A 335 -13.01 7.32 23.90
N ARG A 336 -13.36 8.11 22.88
CA ARG A 336 -12.40 8.99 22.21
C ARG A 336 -13.02 10.28 21.68
N GLU A 337 -12.19 11.23 21.29
CA GLU A 337 -12.54 12.39 20.44
C GLU A 337 -11.47 12.53 19.36
N PHE A 338 -11.83 12.43 18.07
CA PHE A 338 -10.90 12.66 16.96
C PHE A 338 -11.40 13.85 16.14
N LYS A 339 -10.62 14.92 16.04
CA LYS A 339 -11.06 16.19 15.47
C LYS A 339 -9.96 16.93 14.73
N ALA A 340 -10.36 17.87 13.89
CA ALA A 340 -9.47 18.88 13.32
C ALA A 340 -9.51 20.15 14.19
N VAL A 341 -8.35 20.63 14.61
CA VAL A 341 -8.18 21.91 15.31
C VAL A 341 -7.25 22.78 14.49
N GLY A 342 -7.83 23.74 13.76
CA GLY A 342 -7.09 24.50 12.76
C GLY A 342 -6.43 23.58 11.73
N ARG A 343 -5.11 23.61 11.66
CA ARG A 343 -4.28 22.78 10.76
C ARG A 343 -3.75 21.51 11.42
N SER A 344 -4.31 21.04 12.53
CA SER A 344 -3.84 19.85 13.25
C SER A 344 -4.95 18.82 13.44
N PHE A 345 -4.61 17.54 13.36
CA PHE A 345 -5.45 16.49 13.91
C PHE A 345 -5.18 16.34 15.40
N GLU A 346 -6.22 16.08 16.18
CA GLU A 346 -6.10 15.72 17.59
C GLU A 346 -6.89 14.46 17.91
N ILE A 347 -6.29 13.58 18.73
CA ILE A 347 -6.97 12.47 19.41
C ILE A 347 -6.98 12.76 20.92
N ASN A 348 -8.16 12.84 21.52
CA ASN A 348 -8.33 13.10 22.96
C ASN A 348 -7.61 14.41 23.41
N GLY A 349 -7.54 15.42 22.54
CA GLY A 349 -6.83 16.69 22.79
C GLY A 349 -5.32 16.66 22.56
N ARG A 350 -4.77 15.57 22.01
CA ARG A 350 -3.34 15.40 21.72
C ARG A 350 -3.08 15.44 20.20
N PRO A 351 -2.11 16.23 19.71
CA PRO A 351 -1.78 16.27 18.27
C PRO A 351 -1.40 14.90 17.70
N VAL A 352 -1.86 14.62 16.47
CA VAL A 352 -1.59 13.39 15.73
C VAL A 352 -0.92 13.70 14.40
N PHE A 353 0.11 12.93 14.08
CA PHE A 353 0.65 12.80 12.73
C PHE A 353 0.25 11.43 12.18
N LEU A 354 -0.51 11.41 11.08
CA LEU A 354 -0.95 10.19 10.44
C LEU A 354 0.21 9.57 9.65
N ARG A 355 0.76 8.48 10.17
CA ARG A 355 1.79 7.67 9.52
C ARG A 355 1.06 6.56 8.78
N GLY A 356 0.67 6.85 7.55
CA GLY A 356 -0.33 6.06 6.84
C GLY A 356 0.22 5.19 5.72
N THR A 357 -0.51 4.11 5.42
CA THR A 357 -0.45 3.41 4.13
C THR A 357 -1.86 3.26 3.57
N VAL A 358 -1.95 2.79 2.33
CA VAL A 358 -3.23 2.47 1.68
C VAL A 358 -3.36 0.97 1.51
N ASN A 359 -4.59 0.47 1.55
CA ASN A 359 -4.91 -0.91 1.20
C ASN A 359 -5.85 -0.93 -0.02
N ASN A 360 -5.46 -1.73 -1.01
CA ASN A 360 -6.12 -1.80 -2.32
C ASN A 360 -6.88 -3.13 -2.51
N CYS A 361 -7.28 -3.80 -1.42
CA CYS A 361 -8.00 -5.08 -1.50
C CYS A 361 -7.20 -6.22 -2.19
N GLU A 362 -5.87 -6.24 -2.05
CA GLU A 362 -5.03 -7.25 -2.70
C GLU A 362 -4.94 -8.53 -1.85
N PHE A 363 -5.56 -9.62 -2.32
CA PHE A 363 -5.54 -10.91 -1.63
C PHE A 363 -5.26 -12.06 -2.61
N PRO A 364 -4.00 -12.27 -3.04
CA PRO A 364 -3.68 -13.20 -4.12
C PRO A 364 -4.09 -14.66 -3.90
N LEU A 365 -4.20 -15.10 -2.64
CA LEU A 365 -4.57 -16.49 -2.34
C LEU A 365 -6.06 -16.76 -2.58
N THR A 366 -6.93 -15.81 -2.24
CA THR A 366 -8.38 -15.99 -2.23
C THR A 366 -9.08 -15.24 -3.37
N GLY A 367 -8.52 -14.12 -3.81
CA GLY A 367 -9.18 -13.19 -4.74
C GLY A 367 -10.23 -12.29 -4.09
N TYR A 368 -10.22 -12.21 -2.75
CA TYR A 368 -11.16 -11.40 -1.96
C TYR A 368 -10.59 -11.19 -0.54
N PRO A 369 -11.02 -10.14 0.18
CA PRO A 369 -10.49 -9.84 1.51
C PRO A 369 -10.85 -10.89 2.56
N SER A 370 -9.97 -11.11 3.53
CA SER A 370 -10.26 -12.02 4.63
C SER A 370 -11.41 -11.51 5.51
N MET A 371 -12.34 -12.39 5.88
CA MET A 371 -13.41 -12.12 6.85
C MET A 371 -12.97 -12.42 8.30
N ASP A 372 -11.71 -12.79 8.50
CA ASP A 372 -11.16 -13.15 9.81
C ASP A 372 -10.40 -11.98 10.45
N VAL A 373 -10.74 -11.66 11.71
CA VAL A 373 -10.10 -10.58 12.50
C VAL A 373 -8.58 -10.78 12.59
N ALA A 374 -8.13 -12.02 12.81
CA ALA A 374 -6.71 -12.33 12.98
C ALA A 374 -5.85 -12.00 11.75
N ALA A 375 -6.42 -12.13 10.54
CA ALA A 375 -5.72 -11.78 9.30
C ALA A 375 -5.44 -10.27 9.23
N TRP A 376 -6.42 -9.46 9.65
CA TRP A 376 -6.28 -8.01 9.72
C TRP A 376 -5.40 -7.57 10.89
N GLU A 377 -5.46 -8.23 12.05
CA GLU A 377 -4.54 -7.96 13.17
C GLU A 377 -3.08 -8.19 12.74
N ARG A 378 -2.79 -9.22 11.94
CA ARG A 378 -1.45 -9.41 11.35
C ARG A 378 -1.04 -8.20 10.51
N ILE A 379 -1.89 -7.74 9.59
CA ILE A 379 -1.60 -6.60 8.70
C ILE A 379 -1.35 -5.32 9.51
N PHE A 380 -2.20 -5.01 10.50
CA PHE A 380 -2.02 -3.83 11.35
C PHE A 380 -0.79 -3.96 12.24
N LYS A 381 -0.48 -5.17 12.74
CA LYS A 381 0.74 -5.40 13.51
C LYS A 381 1.98 -5.13 12.65
N ILE A 382 2.06 -5.68 11.44
CA ILE A 382 3.17 -5.43 10.50
C ILE A 382 3.30 -3.93 10.21
N SER A 383 2.18 -3.24 9.99
CA SER A 383 2.17 -1.79 9.80
C SER A 383 2.72 -1.04 11.02
N LYS A 384 2.32 -1.42 12.25
CA LYS A 384 2.86 -0.83 13.50
C LYS A 384 4.33 -1.16 13.72
N ASP A 385 4.78 -2.35 13.33
CA ASP A 385 6.19 -2.73 13.39
C ASP A 385 7.04 -1.84 12.45
N HIS A 386 6.46 -1.33 11.35
CA HIS A 386 7.03 -0.30 10.46
C HIS A 386 6.72 1.15 10.90
N GLY A 387 6.18 1.33 12.11
CA GLY A 387 5.89 2.63 12.73
C GLY A 387 4.66 3.37 12.22
N LEU A 388 3.82 2.72 11.42
CA LEU A 388 2.56 3.28 10.92
C LEU A 388 1.44 3.22 11.99
N ASN A 389 0.44 4.09 11.84
CA ASN A 389 -0.75 4.15 12.71
C ASN A 389 -2.07 4.41 11.96
N HIS A 390 -2.03 4.54 10.63
CA HIS A 390 -3.17 4.92 9.81
C HIS A 390 -3.30 4.05 8.54
N MET A 391 -4.52 3.65 8.18
CA MET A 391 -4.82 2.96 6.92
C MET A 391 -5.96 3.66 6.19
N ARG A 392 -5.72 4.02 4.93
CA ARG A 392 -6.78 4.40 4.00
C ARG A 392 -7.18 3.18 3.16
N PHE A 393 -8.47 2.92 3.01
CA PHE A 393 -8.96 1.90 2.07
C PHE A 393 -9.32 2.59 0.76
N HIS A 394 -8.51 2.35 -0.26
CA HIS A 394 -8.55 3.11 -1.51
C HIS A 394 -9.80 2.75 -2.33
N SER A 395 -10.79 3.65 -2.45
CA SER A 395 -12.05 3.45 -3.18
C SER A 395 -12.86 2.20 -2.77
N TRP A 396 -12.73 1.73 -1.53
CA TRP A 396 -13.49 0.59 -1.02
C TRP A 396 -13.66 0.63 0.51
N CYS A 397 -14.57 -0.20 1.02
CA CYS A 397 -14.78 -0.42 2.45
C CYS A 397 -14.39 -1.86 2.82
N PRO A 398 -13.55 -2.06 3.84
CA PRO A 398 -13.15 -3.39 4.27
C PRO A 398 -14.28 -4.10 5.05
N PRO A 399 -14.19 -5.42 5.23
CA PRO A 399 -15.12 -6.16 6.08
C PRO A 399 -15.05 -5.72 7.55
N GLU A 400 -16.08 -6.03 8.33
CA GLU A 400 -16.17 -5.73 9.77
C GLU A 400 -14.94 -6.23 10.55
N ALA A 401 -14.38 -7.37 10.13
CA ALA A 401 -13.16 -7.94 10.69
C ALA A 401 -11.98 -6.95 10.74
N ALA A 402 -11.83 -6.09 9.73
CA ALA A 402 -10.80 -5.07 9.70
C ALA A 402 -11.04 -3.96 10.73
N PHE A 403 -12.30 -3.54 10.92
CA PHE A 403 -12.66 -2.56 11.95
C PHE A 403 -12.43 -3.10 13.36
N ILE A 404 -12.79 -4.37 13.61
CA ILE A 404 -12.50 -5.03 14.89
C ILE A 404 -10.98 -5.08 15.14
N ALA A 405 -10.21 -5.52 14.15
CA ALA A 405 -8.76 -5.62 14.27
C ALA A 405 -8.09 -4.26 14.48
N ALA A 406 -8.56 -3.21 13.79
CA ALA A 406 -8.04 -1.86 13.94
C ALA A 406 -8.36 -1.26 15.32
N ASP A 407 -9.57 -1.51 15.83
CA ASP A 407 -9.97 -1.14 17.20
C ASP A 407 -9.05 -1.80 18.23
N LEU A 408 -8.76 -3.09 18.08
CA LEU A 408 -7.88 -3.83 18.98
C LEU A 408 -6.42 -3.36 18.89
N ALA A 409 -5.95 -3.06 17.67
CA ALA A 409 -4.58 -2.64 17.42
C ALA A 409 -4.31 -1.16 17.76
N GLY A 410 -5.34 -0.32 17.89
CA GLY A 410 -5.19 1.13 17.97
C GLY A 410 -4.70 1.70 16.64
N PHE A 411 -5.44 1.45 15.55
CA PHE A 411 -5.09 1.89 14.21
C PHE A 411 -6.20 2.78 13.65
N TYR A 412 -5.86 3.96 13.13
CA TYR A 412 -6.84 4.89 12.58
C TYR A 412 -7.21 4.50 11.14
N LEU A 413 -8.50 4.49 10.82
CA LEU A 413 -9.00 4.11 9.51
C LEU A 413 -9.66 5.28 8.79
N GLN A 414 -9.40 5.35 7.48
CA GLN A 414 -10.15 6.12 6.50
C GLN A 414 -10.69 5.15 5.43
N PRO A 415 -11.82 4.47 5.68
CA PRO A 415 -12.53 3.79 4.61
C PRO A 415 -13.18 4.81 3.67
N GLU A 416 -13.33 4.43 2.39
CA GLU A 416 -13.94 5.27 1.37
C GLU A 416 -15.23 4.62 0.87
N GLY A 417 -16.14 5.44 0.35
CA GLY A 417 -17.21 4.91 -0.48
C GLY A 417 -16.63 4.15 -1.67
N PRO A 418 -17.36 3.14 -2.19
CA PRO A 418 -16.80 2.17 -3.13
C PRO A 418 -16.75 2.73 -4.54
N SER A 419 -16.02 3.83 -4.79
CA SER A 419 -15.99 4.51 -6.09
C SER A 419 -14.63 5.12 -6.42
N TRP A 420 -14.17 4.85 -7.64
CA TRP A 420 -13.07 5.52 -8.31
C TRP A 420 -13.55 6.05 -9.66
N ALA A 421 -14.06 7.29 -9.65
CA ALA A 421 -14.79 7.81 -10.79
C ALA A 421 -13.91 8.19 -11.99
N ASN A 422 -12.62 8.48 -11.78
CA ASN A 422 -11.68 8.87 -12.84
C ASN A 422 -11.72 7.91 -14.06
N HIS A 423 -11.92 6.61 -13.81
CA HIS A 423 -11.80 5.54 -14.80
C HIS A 423 -13.14 4.83 -15.09
N GLY A 424 -14.13 5.56 -15.62
CA GLY A 424 -15.30 4.95 -16.27
C GLY A 424 -16.67 5.44 -15.83
N THR A 425 -16.76 6.31 -14.82
CA THR A 425 -18.03 6.93 -14.40
C THR A 425 -17.88 8.43 -14.16
N SER A 426 -18.93 9.10 -13.69
CA SER A 426 -18.90 10.50 -13.29
C SER A 426 -19.94 10.75 -12.20
N ILE A 427 -19.60 11.64 -11.26
CA ILE A 427 -20.42 12.02 -10.12
C ILE A 427 -20.98 13.44 -10.25
N GLY A 428 -22.12 13.68 -9.60
CA GLY A 428 -22.86 14.94 -9.65
C GLY A 428 -23.66 15.17 -10.92
N ASP A 429 -23.75 14.17 -11.80
CA ASP A 429 -24.47 14.24 -13.07
C ASP A 429 -25.91 13.72 -12.99
N GLY A 430 -26.40 13.37 -11.79
CA GLY A 430 -27.74 12.81 -11.58
C GLY A 430 -27.87 11.33 -11.95
N LYS A 431 -26.74 10.64 -12.11
CA LYS A 431 -26.70 9.20 -12.42
C LYS A 431 -27.01 8.38 -11.16
N PRO A 432 -27.45 7.11 -11.28
CA PRO A 432 -27.73 6.25 -10.13
C PRO A 432 -26.60 6.13 -9.10
N ILE A 433 -25.34 6.23 -9.55
CA ILE A 433 -24.15 6.21 -8.68
C ILE A 433 -24.16 7.35 -7.63
N ASP A 434 -24.74 8.51 -7.96
CA ASP A 434 -24.77 9.67 -7.06
C ASP A 434 -25.53 9.35 -5.79
N GLN A 435 -26.71 8.73 -5.91
CA GLN A 435 -27.50 8.27 -4.77
C GLN A 435 -26.86 7.05 -4.11
N PHE A 436 -26.31 6.13 -4.91
CA PHE A 436 -25.68 4.92 -4.39
C PHE A 436 -24.51 5.21 -3.43
N ILE A 437 -23.69 6.24 -3.69
CA ILE A 437 -22.62 6.66 -2.77
C ILE A 437 -23.18 7.10 -1.41
N TYR A 438 -24.31 7.82 -1.37
CA TYR A 438 -24.99 8.14 -0.11
C TYR A 438 -25.51 6.88 0.57
N ASP A 439 -26.12 5.97 -0.18
CA ASP A 439 -26.67 4.72 0.36
C ASP A 439 -25.57 3.84 0.99
N GLU A 440 -24.44 3.67 0.30
CA GLU A 440 -23.29 2.91 0.80
C GLU A 440 -22.68 3.56 2.03
N THR A 441 -22.44 4.87 2.01
CA THR A 441 -21.87 5.56 3.18
C THR A 441 -22.83 5.60 4.37
N ASN A 442 -24.14 5.60 4.12
CA ASN A 442 -25.16 5.36 5.14
C ASN A 442 -25.09 3.96 5.73
N ARG A 443 -24.89 2.93 4.89
CA ARG A 443 -24.67 1.55 5.36
C ARG A 443 -23.39 1.42 6.18
N MET A 444 -22.29 2.03 5.72
CA MET A 444 -21.01 2.05 6.45
C MET A 444 -21.16 2.65 7.84
N THR A 445 -21.77 3.82 7.97
CA THR A 445 -21.94 4.49 9.26
C THR A 445 -22.96 3.80 10.18
N LYS A 446 -24.02 3.20 9.62
CA LYS A 446 -24.96 2.38 10.41
C LYS A 446 -24.26 1.15 11.00
N ASN A 447 -23.50 0.40 10.19
CA ASN A 447 -22.94 -0.88 10.61
C ASN A 447 -21.59 -0.74 11.34
N TYR A 448 -20.76 0.22 10.93
CA TYR A 448 -19.40 0.38 11.43
C TYR A 448 -19.19 1.66 12.25
N GLY A 449 -20.24 2.47 12.46
CA GLY A 449 -20.09 3.79 13.08
C GLY A 449 -19.64 3.78 14.54
N ASN A 450 -19.83 2.68 15.26
CA ASN A 450 -19.45 2.53 16.67
C ASN A 450 -17.97 2.16 16.87
N TYR A 451 -17.29 1.70 15.82
CA TYR A 451 -15.88 1.32 15.89
C TYR A 451 -15.01 2.56 16.10
N ALA A 452 -14.13 2.50 17.11
CA ALA A 452 -13.34 3.65 17.52
C ALA A 452 -12.33 4.09 16.44
N SER A 453 -11.81 3.11 15.70
CA SER A 453 -10.88 3.24 14.58
C SER A 453 -11.46 3.93 13.36
N PHE A 454 -12.78 3.98 13.19
CA PHE A 454 -13.41 4.68 12.07
C PHE A 454 -13.41 6.20 12.30
N CYS A 455 -12.25 6.82 12.08
CA CYS A 455 -11.97 8.22 12.42
C CYS A 455 -12.19 9.20 11.26
N MET A 456 -12.12 8.72 10.02
CA MET A 456 -12.15 9.56 8.81
C MET A 456 -12.96 8.89 7.71
N MET A 457 -13.61 9.66 6.84
CA MET A 457 -14.31 9.12 5.67
C MET A 457 -14.18 10.06 4.46
N ALA A 458 -14.10 9.47 3.27
CA ALA A 458 -14.24 10.17 1.99
C ALA A 458 -15.26 9.47 1.09
N TYR A 459 -15.75 10.16 0.06
CA TYR A 459 -16.71 9.56 -0.89
C TYR A 459 -16.12 8.36 -1.68
N GLY A 460 -14.80 8.35 -1.87
CA GLY A 460 -14.10 7.61 -2.92
C GLY A 460 -12.78 8.29 -3.34
N ASN A 461 -12.19 7.82 -4.44
CA ASN A 461 -10.92 8.31 -5.00
C ASN A 461 -11.13 9.12 -6.29
N GLU A 462 -10.31 10.16 -6.49
CA GLU A 462 -10.15 10.89 -7.77
C GLU A 462 -11.46 11.07 -8.58
N PRO A 463 -12.34 11.99 -8.16
CA PRO A 463 -13.63 12.17 -8.80
C PRO A 463 -13.53 12.72 -10.22
N ARG A 464 -14.60 12.52 -10.99
CA ARG A 464 -14.83 13.16 -12.30
C ARG A 464 -16.29 13.60 -12.37
N GLY A 465 -16.59 14.67 -13.13
CA GLY A 465 -17.95 15.16 -13.36
C GLY A 465 -18.20 16.50 -12.65
N LYS A 466 -19.42 16.75 -12.18
CA LYS A 466 -19.79 17.94 -11.39
C LYS A 466 -19.40 17.80 -9.91
N GLN A 467 -18.19 17.32 -9.68
CA GLN A 467 -17.69 16.84 -8.37
C GLN A 467 -17.63 17.91 -7.29
N VAL A 468 -17.36 19.19 -7.62
CA VAL A 468 -17.21 20.23 -6.59
C VAL A 468 -18.51 20.43 -5.83
N GLU A 469 -19.60 20.71 -6.55
CA GLU A 469 -20.91 20.93 -5.94
C GLU A 469 -21.43 19.68 -5.21
N TYR A 470 -21.33 18.52 -5.87
CA TYR A 470 -21.79 17.25 -5.30
C TYR A 470 -21.03 16.90 -4.00
N LEU A 471 -19.70 16.98 -4.00
CA LEU A 471 -18.90 16.61 -2.83
C LEU A 471 -18.99 17.65 -1.71
N THR A 472 -19.23 18.93 -2.01
CA THR A 472 -19.57 19.91 -0.97
C THR A 472 -20.88 19.54 -0.27
N LYS A 473 -21.91 19.14 -1.02
CA LYS A 473 -23.18 18.67 -0.45
C LYS A 473 -22.99 17.38 0.35
N PHE A 474 -22.19 16.44 -0.14
CA PHE A 474 -21.82 15.21 0.56
C PHE A 474 -21.16 15.50 1.91
N ASN A 475 -20.16 16.38 1.96
CA ASN A 475 -19.49 16.78 3.19
C ASN A 475 -20.48 17.42 4.18
N ASN A 476 -21.30 18.37 3.72
CA ASN A 476 -22.28 19.05 4.56
C ASN A 476 -23.30 18.06 5.16
N TYR A 477 -23.77 17.10 4.36
CA TYR A 477 -24.67 16.04 4.80
C TYR A 477 -24.05 15.23 5.95
N TRP A 478 -22.82 14.77 5.77
CA TRP A 478 -22.16 13.91 6.76
C TRP A 478 -21.79 14.65 8.05
N LYS A 479 -21.30 15.88 7.95
CA LYS A 479 -21.00 16.73 9.11
C LYS A 479 -22.24 17.00 9.95
N ALA A 480 -23.40 17.16 9.32
CA ALA A 480 -24.68 17.34 10.04
C ALA A 480 -25.22 16.04 10.64
N LYS A 481 -25.00 14.90 9.96
CA LYS A 481 -25.59 13.61 10.35
C LYS A 481 -24.84 12.90 11.48
N ASP A 482 -23.52 12.93 11.48
CA ASP A 482 -22.71 12.16 12.43
C ASP A 482 -21.38 12.85 12.74
N SER A 483 -21.26 13.35 13.97
CA SER A 483 -20.09 14.10 14.46
C SER A 483 -18.93 13.23 14.97
N ARG A 484 -19.03 11.89 14.89
CA ARG A 484 -17.99 11.00 15.43
C ARG A 484 -16.71 11.00 14.61
N ARG A 485 -16.70 11.46 13.36
CA ARG A 485 -15.53 11.35 12.47
C ARG A 485 -15.38 12.57 11.59
N LEU A 486 -14.22 12.70 10.96
CA LEU A 486 -13.92 13.79 10.03
C LEU A 486 -14.23 13.39 8.59
N TYR A 487 -14.70 14.36 7.80
CA TYR A 487 -15.11 14.15 6.42
C TYR A 487 -14.29 14.99 5.43
N THR A 488 -13.91 14.36 4.32
CA THR A 488 -13.33 15.04 3.17
C THR A 488 -14.03 14.60 1.90
N GLY A 489 -14.06 15.49 0.91
CA GLY A 489 -14.76 15.25 -0.34
C GLY A 489 -14.19 14.04 -1.06
N ALA A 490 -12.86 13.97 -1.21
CA ALA A 490 -12.16 12.91 -1.93
C ALA A 490 -10.66 12.89 -1.59
N SER A 491 -10.03 11.74 -1.83
CA SER A 491 -8.56 11.60 -1.93
C SER A 491 -8.14 11.84 -3.38
N VAL A 492 -7.23 12.79 -3.63
CA VAL A 492 -6.98 13.29 -5.01
C VAL A 492 -5.54 13.68 -5.33
N GLY A 493 -5.18 13.54 -6.61
CA GLY A 493 -3.99 14.16 -7.21
C GLY A 493 -3.99 15.70 -7.19
N GLY A 494 -2.85 16.30 -7.52
CA GLY A 494 -2.64 17.75 -7.42
C GLY A 494 -3.39 18.59 -8.47
N SER A 495 -3.91 17.96 -9.53
CA SER A 495 -4.66 18.60 -10.62
C SER A 495 -6.16 18.73 -10.37
N TRP A 496 -6.72 18.05 -9.36
CA TRP A 496 -8.15 18.12 -9.04
C TRP A 496 -8.52 19.43 -8.36
N PRO A 497 -9.73 19.98 -8.58
CA PRO A 497 -10.20 21.15 -7.83
C PRO A 497 -10.26 20.84 -6.33
N VAL A 498 -10.04 21.87 -5.50
CA VAL A 498 -10.22 21.77 -4.05
C VAL A 498 -11.72 21.81 -3.73
N ILE A 499 -12.19 20.87 -2.90
CA ILE A 499 -13.59 20.81 -2.47
C ILE A 499 -13.78 21.70 -1.24
N PRO A 500 -14.72 22.66 -1.26
CA PRO A 500 -15.08 23.45 -0.08
C PRO A 500 -15.55 22.57 1.10
N ASN A 501 -15.41 23.10 2.32
CA ASN A 501 -15.88 22.49 3.57
C ASN A 501 -15.26 21.13 3.95
N ASN A 502 -14.21 20.69 3.24
CA ASN A 502 -13.35 19.60 3.70
C ASN A 502 -12.86 19.89 5.12
N GLU A 503 -12.97 18.92 6.04
CA GLU A 503 -12.43 19.04 7.41
C GLU A 503 -10.94 18.71 7.47
N TYR A 504 -10.41 18.09 6.42
CA TYR A 504 -9.01 17.80 6.18
C TYR A 504 -8.77 17.56 4.69
N MET A 505 -7.51 17.70 4.25
CA MET A 505 -7.10 17.44 2.87
C MET A 505 -6.36 16.11 2.77
N VAL A 506 -6.73 15.29 1.79
CA VAL A 506 -5.93 14.16 1.31
C VAL A 506 -5.57 14.47 -0.13
N ARG A 507 -4.36 15.01 -0.35
CA ARG A 507 -4.01 15.61 -1.64
C ARG A 507 -2.55 15.39 -2.02
N ALA A 508 -2.28 15.19 -3.30
CA ALA A 508 -0.92 15.22 -3.84
C ALA A 508 -0.41 16.67 -4.02
N GLY A 509 0.87 16.81 -4.41
CA GLY A 509 1.53 18.09 -4.67
C GLY A 509 2.52 18.52 -3.58
N ALA A 510 2.34 18.04 -2.36
CA ALA A 510 3.28 18.16 -1.25
C ALA A 510 3.91 16.78 -0.93
N ARG A 511 4.40 16.11 -1.98
CA ARG A 511 5.05 14.79 -1.98
C ARG A 511 6.11 14.73 -3.09
N GLY A 512 7.01 13.76 -3.02
CA GLY A 512 8.09 13.51 -3.97
C GLY A 512 9.40 14.22 -3.65
N LEU A 513 10.48 13.74 -4.28
CA LEU A 513 11.84 14.24 -4.09
C LEU A 513 12.28 15.11 -5.28
N ASP A 514 12.86 16.28 -5.01
CA ASP A 514 13.43 17.16 -6.05
C ASP A 514 14.90 16.82 -6.34
N TRP A 515 15.18 15.55 -6.64
CA TRP A 515 16.52 15.09 -6.99
C TRP A 515 16.92 15.40 -8.45
N GLY A 516 16.17 16.30 -9.11
CA GLY A 516 16.69 17.05 -10.25
C GLY A 516 17.80 18.02 -9.83
N ARG A 517 17.87 18.35 -8.52
CA ARG A 517 18.92 19.13 -7.86
C ARG A 517 19.70 18.25 -6.89
N LYS A 518 20.84 18.76 -6.41
CA LYS A 518 21.72 18.07 -5.47
C LYS A 518 20.93 17.67 -4.21
N PRO A 519 20.99 16.41 -3.74
CA PRO A 519 20.29 15.96 -2.55
C PRO A 519 20.69 16.73 -1.30
N GLU A 520 19.69 17.07 -0.50
CA GLU A 520 19.78 17.86 0.73
C GLU A 520 18.63 17.46 1.67
N SER A 521 18.70 17.87 2.93
CA SER A 521 17.64 17.62 3.92
C SER A 521 17.19 18.87 4.68
N ILE A 522 17.30 20.05 4.07
CA ILE A 522 16.85 21.34 4.60
C ILE A 522 15.43 21.67 4.11
N SER A 523 15.08 21.32 2.87
CA SER A 523 13.81 21.70 2.27
C SER A 523 12.60 21.05 2.95
N THR A 524 11.46 21.73 2.84
CA THR A 524 10.17 21.31 3.40
C THR A 524 9.08 21.40 2.33
N TYR A 525 7.86 20.97 2.67
CA TYR A 525 6.68 21.17 1.83
C TYR A 525 5.82 22.37 2.26
N ALA A 526 6.33 23.26 3.13
CA ALA A 526 5.52 24.28 3.79
C ALA A 526 4.80 25.20 2.78
N LYS A 527 5.51 25.59 1.71
CA LYS A 527 4.95 26.43 0.64
C LYS A 527 3.83 25.75 -0.13
N GLN A 528 3.93 24.44 -0.36
CA GLN A 528 2.94 23.67 -1.12
C GLN A 528 1.62 23.48 -0.37
N ILE A 529 1.62 23.71 0.95
CA ILE A 529 0.45 23.52 1.82
C ILE A 529 -0.02 24.80 2.50
N GLU A 530 0.60 25.95 2.26
CA GLU A 530 0.30 27.20 2.96
C GLU A 530 -1.13 27.70 2.73
N GLN A 531 -1.69 27.38 1.56
CA GLN A 531 -3.06 27.73 1.17
C GLN A 531 -4.14 26.96 1.94
N PHE A 532 -3.80 25.88 2.65
CA PHE A 532 -4.77 25.05 3.37
C PHE A 532 -4.88 25.47 4.83
N THR A 533 -6.13 25.65 5.29
CA THR A 533 -6.47 26.05 6.66
C THR A 533 -6.91 24.87 7.55
N VAL A 534 -7.01 23.69 6.97
CA VAL A 534 -7.36 22.42 7.62
C VAL A 534 -6.17 21.46 7.58
N PRO A 535 -6.16 20.37 8.35
CA PRO A 535 -5.05 19.43 8.37
C PRO A 535 -4.76 18.86 6.97
N PHE A 536 -3.48 18.66 6.67
CA PHE A 536 -3.01 18.17 5.37
C PHE A 536 -2.38 16.79 5.48
N VAL A 537 -2.82 15.87 4.63
CA VAL A 537 -2.27 14.52 4.45
C VAL A 537 -1.84 14.34 3.00
N ALA A 538 -0.60 13.91 2.76
CA ALA A 538 -0.19 13.55 1.41
C ALA A 538 -0.92 12.30 0.92
N HIS A 539 -1.60 12.46 -0.21
CA HIS A 539 -2.18 11.39 -0.99
C HIS A 539 -1.07 10.56 -1.66
N GLU A 540 -1.05 9.26 -1.39
CA GLU A 540 -0.25 8.26 -2.12
C GLU A 540 1.26 8.57 -2.14
N MET A 541 1.80 9.02 -1.00
CA MET A 541 3.21 9.40 -0.87
C MET A 541 4.16 8.24 -1.22
N GLY A 542 5.21 8.53 -1.98
CA GLY A 542 6.16 7.52 -2.45
C GLY A 542 5.54 6.51 -3.41
N GLN A 543 6.16 6.30 -4.56
CA GLN A 543 5.72 5.33 -5.59
C GLN A 543 6.95 4.84 -6.36
N TYR A 544 8.02 4.54 -5.61
CA TYR A 544 9.33 4.19 -6.13
C TYR A 544 9.40 2.68 -6.37
N CYS A 545 9.72 2.25 -7.58
CA CYS A 545 9.72 0.81 -7.90
C CYS A 545 11.03 0.12 -7.55
N VAL A 546 10.94 -1.19 -7.31
CA VAL A 546 12.08 -2.11 -7.23
C VAL A 546 11.99 -3.17 -8.32
N PHE A 547 13.11 -3.83 -8.59
CA PHE A 547 13.16 -4.97 -9.50
C PHE A 547 12.36 -6.17 -8.92
N PRO A 548 11.66 -6.98 -9.74
CA PRO A 548 10.83 -8.09 -9.25
C PRO A 548 11.55 -9.11 -8.38
N ASN A 549 10.89 -9.54 -7.30
CA ASN A 549 11.31 -10.68 -6.51
C ASN A 549 10.75 -11.98 -7.08
N PHE A 550 11.51 -12.68 -7.93
CA PHE A 550 11.02 -13.93 -8.52
C PHE A 550 10.92 -15.10 -7.52
N GLU A 551 11.54 -15.02 -6.34
CA GLU A 551 11.31 -16.03 -5.29
C GLU A 551 9.87 -15.98 -4.75
N GLU A 552 9.15 -14.87 -4.97
CA GLU A 552 7.75 -14.68 -4.58
C GLU A 552 6.79 -15.57 -5.38
N ILE A 553 7.15 -16.01 -6.59
CA ILE A 553 6.29 -16.83 -7.47
C ILE A 553 5.75 -18.06 -6.73
N LYS A 554 6.55 -18.68 -5.86
CA LYS A 554 6.17 -19.88 -5.08
C LYS A 554 5.08 -19.62 -4.04
N LYS A 555 4.81 -18.37 -3.67
CA LYS A 555 3.78 -17.99 -2.69
C LYS A 555 2.37 -18.01 -3.29
N TYR A 556 2.25 -17.86 -4.61
CA TYR A 556 0.99 -17.79 -5.36
C TYR A 556 0.33 -19.17 -5.54
N THR A 557 -0.04 -19.80 -4.42
CA THR A 557 -0.59 -21.16 -4.36
C THR A 557 -2.11 -21.21 -4.45
N GLY A 558 -2.80 -20.09 -4.26
CA GLY A 558 -4.26 -20.00 -4.14
C GLY A 558 -5.01 -19.88 -5.48
N VAL A 559 -5.86 -18.86 -5.63
CA VAL A 559 -6.64 -18.60 -6.84
C VAL A 559 -5.83 -17.91 -7.93
N TYR A 560 -4.94 -16.99 -7.57
CA TYR A 560 -4.14 -16.24 -8.54
C TYR A 560 -2.74 -16.84 -8.71
N ARG A 561 -2.17 -16.63 -9.90
CA ARG A 561 -0.81 -17.03 -10.31
C ARG A 561 -0.02 -15.81 -10.76
N ALA A 562 1.25 -15.71 -10.37
CA ALA A 562 2.15 -14.65 -10.81
C ALA A 562 2.72 -14.90 -12.22
N LYS A 563 1.86 -15.10 -13.22
CA LYS A 563 2.28 -15.32 -14.61
C LYS A 563 3.01 -14.12 -15.21
N ASN A 564 2.67 -12.91 -14.78
CA ASN A 564 3.44 -11.69 -15.03
C ASN A 564 4.90 -11.84 -14.54
N PHE A 565 5.14 -12.32 -13.32
CA PHE A 565 6.49 -12.53 -12.80
C PHE A 565 7.23 -13.64 -13.57
N GLU A 566 6.56 -14.75 -13.89
CA GLU A 566 7.14 -15.78 -14.76
C GLU A 566 7.55 -15.20 -16.12
N MET A 567 6.74 -14.32 -16.71
CA MET A 567 7.04 -13.65 -17.97
C MET A 567 8.27 -12.74 -17.85
N PHE A 568 8.34 -11.92 -16.79
CA PHE A 568 9.50 -11.04 -16.55
C PHE A 568 10.78 -11.84 -16.25
N GLN A 569 10.67 -12.97 -15.56
CA GLN A 569 11.80 -13.86 -15.27
C GLN A 569 12.33 -14.52 -16.55
N GLU A 570 11.44 -15.04 -17.40
CA GLU A 570 11.81 -15.64 -18.68
C GLU A 570 12.39 -14.59 -19.63
N ASP A 571 11.85 -13.38 -19.66
CA ASP A 571 12.38 -12.29 -20.47
C ASP A 571 13.75 -11.81 -19.98
N LEU A 572 13.99 -11.78 -18.67
CA LEU A 572 15.31 -11.51 -18.12
C LEU A 572 16.33 -12.61 -18.50
N ALA A 573 15.88 -13.85 -18.57
CA ALA A 573 16.69 -14.98 -19.02
C ALA A 573 16.99 -14.91 -20.53
N ASP A 574 16.03 -14.50 -21.36
CA ASP A 574 16.24 -14.26 -22.80
C ASP A 574 17.30 -13.17 -23.05
N HIS A 575 17.43 -12.22 -22.12
CA HIS A 575 18.47 -11.18 -22.11
C HIS A 575 19.71 -11.56 -21.30
N ASP A 576 19.87 -12.84 -20.94
CA ASP A 576 21.08 -13.39 -20.32
C ASP A 576 21.45 -12.75 -18.97
N MET A 577 20.44 -12.38 -18.18
CA MET A 577 20.60 -11.74 -16.88
C MET A 577 19.86 -12.47 -15.75
N ALA A 578 19.41 -13.72 -15.97
CA ALA A 578 18.69 -14.50 -14.96
C ALA A 578 19.43 -14.60 -13.61
N GLY A 579 20.77 -14.76 -13.65
CA GLY A 579 21.62 -14.83 -12.47
C GLY A 579 21.78 -13.52 -11.69
N GLN A 580 21.24 -12.40 -12.17
CA GLN A 580 21.35 -11.07 -11.53
C GLN A 580 20.04 -10.61 -10.88
N ALA A 581 18.94 -11.35 -11.01
CA ALA A 581 17.62 -10.90 -10.54
C ALA A 581 17.61 -10.52 -9.05
N LYS A 582 18.24 -11.33 -8.20
CA LYS A 582 18.32 -11.07 -6.75
C LYS A 582 19.17 -9.84 -6.45
N ASP A 583 20.29 -9.68 -7.14
CA ASP A 583 21.16 -8.53 -6.95
C ASP A 583 20.46 -7.24 -7.42
N PHE A 584 19.70 -7.30 -8.52
CA PHE A 584 18.87 -6.18 -8.97
C PHE A 584 17.78 -5.82 -7.96
N LEU A 585 17.08 -6.81 -7.38
CA LEU A 585 16.11 -6.58 -6.30
C LEU A 585 16.77 -5.88 -5.12
N MET A 586 17.91 -6.40 -4.64
CA MET A 586 18.60 -5.84 -3.47
C MET A 586 19.10 -4.42 -3.74
N ALA A 587 19.70 -4.18 -4.90
CA ALA A 587 20.27 -2.88 -5.23
C ALA A 587 19.19 -1.80 -5.49
N SER A 588 18.16 -2.12 -6.27
CA SER A 588 17.03 -1.21 -6.47
C SER A 588 16.21 -0.99 -5.19
N GLY A 589 16.06 -2.02 -4.35
CA GLY A 589 15.40 -1.93 -3.05
C GLY A 589 16.09 -1.00 -2.06
N LYS A 590 17.43 -0.98 -2.03
CA LYS A 590 18.18 -0.02 -1.21
C LYS A 590 17.96 1.43 -1.65
N LEU A 591 17.88 1.68 -2.96
CA LEU A 591 17.51 3.01 -3.48
C LEU A 591 16.06 3.38 -3.12
N GLN A 592 15.12 2.44 -3.25
CA GLN A 592 13.73 2.66 -2.86
C GLN A 592 13.62 3.05 -1.38
N ALA A 593 14.31 2.32 -0.49
CA ALA A 593 14.37 2.64 0.93
C ALA A 593 14.95 4.04 1.20
N LEU A 594 16.01 4.42 0.47
CA LEU A 594 16.59 5.77 0.55
C LEU A 594 15.58 6.85 0.14
N CYS A 595 14.79 6.62 -0.92
CA CYS A 595 13.73 7.53 -1.34
C CYS A 595 12.65 7.67 -0.27
N TYR A 596 12.12 6.56 0.27
CA TYR A 596 11.12 6.60 1.34
C TYR A 596 11.63 7.34 2.58
N LYS A 597 12.87 7.06 3.00
CA LYS A 597 13.51 7.74 4.13
C LYS A 597 13.51 9.26 3.94
N ASN A 598 14.05 9.74 2.83
CA ASN A 598 14.19 11.18 2.59
C ASN A 598 12.82 11.88 2.48
N GLU A 599 11.83 11.21 1.88
CA GLU A 599 10.49 11.80 1.71
C GLU A 599 9.71 11.85 3.03
N ILE A 600 9.77 10.78 3.83
CA ILE A 600 9.13 10.72 5.16
C ILE A 600 9.78 11.72 6.12
N GLU A 601 11.11 11.81 6.15
CA GLU A 601 11.82 12.80 6.97
C GLU A 601 11.43 14.22 6.58
N LYS A 602 11.33 14.52 5.28
CA LYS A 602 10.88 15.82 4.80
C LYS A 602 9.44 16.14 5.23
N ALA A 603 8.54 15.15 5.21
CA ALA A 603 7.18 15.31 5.71
C ALA A 603 7.17 15.61 7.22
N LEU A 604 7.92 14.83 8.02
CA LEU A 604 8.02 15.01 9.47
C LEU A 604 8.64 16.36 9.86
N ARG A 605 9.56 16.87 9.04
CA ARG A 605 10.22 18.18 9.23
C ARG A 605 9.41 19.36 8.70
N THR A 606 8.28 19.12 8.05
CA THR A 606 7.46 20.20 7.49
C THR A 606 6.45 20.72 8.52
N PRO A 607 6.47 22.01 8.89
CA PRO A 607 5.49 22.57 9.81
C PRO A 607 4.07 22.49 9.21
N ASN A 608 3.08 22.20 10.06
CA ASN A 608 1.67 22.04 9.68
C ASN A 608 1.38 20.94 8.64
N TYR A 609 2.30 19.99 8.47
CA TYR A 609 2.09 18.78 7.70
C TYR A 609 1.63 17.69 8.66
N ASN A 610 0.47 17.07 8.43
CA ASN A 610 -0.19 16.25 9.44
C ASN A 610 -0.23 14.77 9.13
N GLY A 611 0.32 14.35 8.00
CA GLY A 611 0.46 12.93 7.71
C GLY A 611 0.76 12.64 6.26
N TYR A 612 1.01 11.37 5.99
CA TYR A 612 1.16 10.82 4.66
C TYR A 612 0.40 9.51 4.55
N GLN A 613 0.06 9.12 3.33
CA GLN A 613 -0.49 7.81 3.01
C GLN A 613 0.40 7.17 1.96
N LEU A 614 1.25 6.21 2.33
CA LEU A 614 2.09 5.49 1.39
C LEU A 614 1.22 4.73 0.38
N LEU A 615 1.58 4.75 -0.91
CA LEU A 615 1.03 3.84 -1.92
C LEU A 615 2.16 2.96 -2.47
N SER A 616 2.46 1.85 -1.81
CA SER A 616 1.89 1.33 -0.54
C SER A 616 3.00 0.72 0.30
N LEU A 617 2.72 0.24 1.52
CA LEU A 617 3.72 -0.49 2.29
C LEU A 617 3.97 -1.88 1.66
N ASN A 618 2.89 -2.53 1.21
CA ASN A 618 2.92 -3.73 0.37
C ASN A 618 2.89 -3.40 -1.12
N ASP A 619 3.31 -4.35 -1.96
CA ASP A 619 3.18 -4.22 -3.40
C ASP A 619 1.73 -4.24 -3.88
N TYR A 620 1.51 -3.52 -4.98
CA TYR A 620 0.27 -3.55 -5.72
C TYR A 620 0.48 -4.32 -7.03
N PRO A 621 0.04 -5.59 -7.11
CA PRO A 621 0.31 -6.44 -8.27
C PRO A 621 -0.55 -6.08 -9.50
N GLY A 622 -1.44 -5.09 -9.38
CA GLY A 622 -2.25 -4.54 -10.47
C GLY A 622 -1.55 -3.49 -11.32
N GLN A 623 -2.30 -2.89 -12.23
CA GLN A 623 -1.90 -1.74 -13.05
C GLN A 623 -0.50 -1.82 -13.67
N GLY A 624 -0.14 -2.96 -14.28
CA GLY A 624 1.21 -3.17 -14.82
C GLY A 624 2.22 -3.64 -13.78
N THR A 625 1.77 -4.35 -12.74
CA THR A 625 2.62 -4.90 -11.67
C THR A 625 3.42 -3.80 -10.95
N ALA A 626 2.75 -2.97 -10.15
CA ALA A 626 3.39 -1.86 -9.44
C ALA A 626 4.14 -2.33 -8.18
N LEU A 627 5.45 -2.53 -8.30
CA LEU A 627 6.35 -3.00 -7.25
C LEU A 627 6.87 -1.88 -6.35
N VAL A 628 5.94 -1.14 -5.75
CA VAL A 628 6.19 0.08 -4.97
C VAL A 628 6.34 -0.18 -3.46
N GLY A 629 5.94 -1.36 -2.97
CA GLY A 629 6.04 -1.69 -1.55
C GLY A 629 7.45 -2.02 -1.12
N VAL A 630 7.75 -1.82 0.17
CA VAL A 630 8.91 -2.45 0.83
C VAL A 630 8.61 -3.89 1.26
N LEU A 631 7.31 -4.22 1.32
CA LEU A 631 6.77 -5.56 1.51
C LEU A 631 6.17 -6.08 0.20
N ASP A 632 6.13 -7.39 0.02
CA ASP A 632 5.44 -8.01 -1.11
C ASP A 632 3.90 -7.99 -0.94
N ALA A 633 3.17 -8.52 -1.92
CA ALA A 633 1.69 -8.57 -1.88
C ALA A 633 1.12 -9.42 -0.73
N PHE A 634 1.95 -10.20 -0.03
CA PHE A 634 1.58 -11.02 1.14
C PHE A 634 1.96 -10.36 2.47
N TRP A 635 2.45 -9.11 2.42
CA TRP A 635 2.96 -8.33 3.55
C TRP A 635 4.26 -8.89 4.17
N ASP A 636 5.04 -9.68 3.40
CA ASP A 636 6.33 -10.18 3.86
C ASP A 636 7.47 -9.27 3.38
N GLU A 637 8.55 -9.20 4.17
CA GLU A 637 9.73 -8.42 3.82
C GLU A 637 10.44 -8.99 2.58
N LYS A 638 10.88 -8.09 1.69
CA LYS A 638 11.62 -8.43 0.47
C LYS A 638 13.14 -8.61 0.69
N GLY A 639 13.63 -8.30 1.89
CA GLY A 639 14.99 -8.59 2.35
C GLY A 639 16.00 -7.44 2.29
N TYR A 640 15.70 -6.31 1.65
CA TYR A 640 16.63 -5.15 1.58
C TYR A 640 16.44 -4.10 2.67
N ILE A 641 15.30 -4.09 3.36
CA ILE A 641 15.04 -3.26 4.54
C ILE A 641 14.10 -4.01 5.48
N THR A 642 14.43 -4.02 6.76
CA THR A 642 13.61 -4.61 7.83
C THR A 642 12.67 -3.58 8.43
N ALA A 643 11.61 -4.04 9.10
CA ALA A 643 10.70 -3.17 9.87
C ALA A 643 11.44 -2.28 10.87
N LYS A 644 12.45 -2.83 11.58
CA LYS A 644 13.26 -2.11 12.56
C LYS A 644 14.07 -0.97 11.92
N GLU A 645 14.64 -1.20 10.75
CA GLU A 645 15.38 -0.17 10.00
C GLU A 645 14.43 0.91 9.46
N PHE A 646 13.28 0.51 8.90
CA PHE A 646 12.26 1.45 8.42
C PHE A 646 11.73 2.35 9.55
N LYS A 647 11.54 1.77 10.74
CA LYS A 647 11.06 2.47 11.94
C LYS A 647 12.07 3.49 12.50
N ARG A 648 13.31 3.56 12.00
CA ARG A 648 14.26 4.63 12.37
C ARG A 648 13.85 5.99 11.79
N PHE A 649 13.21 6.00 10.62
CA PHE A 649 12.75 7.23 9.95
C PHE A 649 11.22 7.36 9.87
N SER A 650 10.48 6.29 10.17
CA SER A 650 9.02 6.29 10.25
C SER A 650 8.55 5.82 11.62
N ASN A 651 8.29 6.73 12.57
CA ASN A 651 7.93 6.36 13.94
C ASN A 651 7.16 7.49 14.65
N SER A 652 6.68 7.22 15.87
CA SER A 652 6.11 8.25 16.75
C SER A 652 7.15 9.27 17.23
N THR A 653 8.44 8.93 17.25
CA THR A 653 9.52 9.89 17.51
C THR A 653 10.66 9.64 16.55
N VAL A 654 11.10 10.67 15.84
CA VAL A 654 12.14 10.57 14.80
C VAL A 654 13.11 11.73 14.95
N PRO A 655 14.40 11.48 15.23
CA PRO A 655 15.47 12.44 15.01
C PRO A 655 15.62 12.75 13.52
N LEU A 656 15.78 14.03 13.19
CA LEU A 656 15.84 14.55 11.83
C LEU A 656 17.12 15.38 11.67
N LEU A 657 17.76 15.26 10.50
CA LEU A 657 18.92 16.04 10.14
C LEU A 657 18.56 17.08 9.08
N LYS A 658 19.12 18.29 9.19
CA LYS A 658 19.12 19.33 8.17
C LYS A 658 20.55 19.55 7.68
N ALA A 659 20.90 18.89 6.58
CA ALA A 659 22.19 18.99 5.94
C ALA A 659 22.04 19.58 4.53
N PRO A 660 22.92 20.50 4.11
CA PRO A 660 22.85 21.13 2.78
C PRO A 660 23.28 20.19 1.65
N LYS A 661 24.01 19.12 1.97
CA LYS A 661 24.48 18.10 1.02
C LYS A 661 24.96 16.85 1.78
N PHE A 662 25.26 15.79 1.04
CA PHE A 662 25.78 14.52 1.58
C PHE A 662 27.12 14.12 0.97
N VAL A 663 27.69 14.96 0.12
CA VAL A 663 29.01 14.74 -0.49
C VAL A 663 29.85 15.99 -0.27
N TYR A 664 31.03 15.80 0.31
CA TYR A 664 31.93 16.84 0.77
C TYR A 664 33.35 16.59 0.26
N THR A 665 34.15 17.65 0.20
CA THR A 665 35.60 17.55 0.21
C THR A 665 36.18 17.77 1.60
N ASN A 666 37.38 17.27 1.86
CA ASN A 666 37.98 17.30 3.20
C ASN A 666 38.47 18.68 3.66
N ASN A 667 38.43 19.70 2.80
CA ASN A 667 38.65 21.11 3.17
C ASN A 667 37.35 21.81 3.63
N GLU A 668 36.26 21.07 3.77
CA GLU A 668 34.96 21.56 4.23
C GLU A 668 34.68 21.13 5.69
N SER A 669 33.54 21.56 6.22
CA SER A 669 32.96 21.05 7.45
C SER A 669 31.58 20.45 7.16
N LEU A 670 31.21 19.44 7.96
CA LEU A 670 29.81 19.03 8.08
C LEU A 670 29.13 20.03 9.03
N ASP A 671 28.33 20.91 8.46
CA ASP A 671 27.43 21.83 9.15
C ASP A 671 25.99 21.34 9.00
N ALA A 672 25.40 20.86 10.08
CA ALA A 672 24.04 20.32 10.06
C ALA A 672 23.28 20.64 11.34
N ALA A 673 21.98 20.90 11.22
CA ALA A 673 21.09 21.10 12.36
C ALA A 673 20.32 19.81 12.68
N VAL A 674 20.11 19.55 13.97
CA VAL A 674 19.31 18.42 14.46
C VAL A 674 17.96 18.92 14.95
N GLU A 675 16.90 18.28 14.46
CA GLU A 675 15.53 18.46 14.91
C GLU A 675 14.93 17.12 15.37
N VAL A 676 13.83 17.17 16.12
CA VAL A 676 13.03 15.99 16.44
C VAL A 676 11.57 16.22 16.05
N ALA A 677 10.95 15.21 15.44
CA ALA A 677 9.50 15.09 15.39
C ALA A 677 9.03 14.10 16.45
N HIS A 678 8.14 14.53 17.35
CA HIS A 678 7.61 13.72 18.43
C HIS A 678 6.08 13.79 18.47
N PHE A 679 5.42 12.69 18.14
CA PHE A 679 3.98 12.47 18.22
C PHE A 679 3.65 11.28 19.13
N GLY A 680 4.37 11.17 20.26
CA GLY A 680 4.15 10.13 21.26
C GLY A 680 2.95 10.39 22.17
N LYS A 681 2.74 9.47 23.12
CA LYS A 681 1.64 9.51 24.09
C LYS A 681 1.67 10.74 25.01
N ALA A 682 2.86 11.23 25.35
CA ALA A 682 3.08 12.37 26.23
C ALA A 682 4.45 13.00 25.92
N PRO A 683 4.69 14.27 26.31
CA PRO A 683 6.01 14.89 26.16
C PRO A 683 7.12 14.07 26.80
N LEU A 684 8.29 14.02 26.15
CA LEU A 684 9.49 13.40 26.72
C LEU A 684 10.26 14.47 27.52
N THR A 685 10.24 14.36 28.85
CA THR A 685 10.94 15.30 29.74
C THR A 685 12.41 14.89 29.93
N ASN A 686 13.29 15.88 30.07
CA ASN A 686 14.74 15.68 30.27
C ASN A 686 15.38 14.73 29.24
N ALA A 687 14.92 14.77 27.98
CA ALA A 687 15.44 13.92 26.94
C ALA A 687 16.91 14.28 26.68
N LYS A 688 17.79 13.27 26.68
CA LYS A 688 19.20 13.38 26.34
C LYS A 688 19.38 12.95 24.89
N ILE A 689 19.89 13.83 24.04
CA ILE A 689 20.13 13.53 22.64
C ILE A 689 21.64 13.55 22.40
N SER A 690 22.14 12.48 21.79
CA SER A 690 23.55 12.30 21.45
C SER A 690 23.71 12.13 19.94
N TRP A 691 24.90 12.41 19.44
CA TRP A 691 25.28 12.14 18.06
C TRP A 691 26.65 11.49 17.97
N THR A 692 26.87 10.69 16.93
CA THR A 692 28.15 10.02 16.67
C THR A 692 28.40 9.93 15.17
N ILE A 693 29.62 10.25 14.74
CA ILE A 693 30.11 10.06 13.38
C ILE A 693 31.08 8.87 13.38
N LYS A 694 30.78 7.86 12.56
CA LYS A 694 31.58 6.64 12.42
C LYS A 694 32.02 6.42 10.98
N ASP A 695 33.16 5.79 10.80
CA ASP A 695 33.53 5.22 9.49
C ASP A 695 32.87 3.84 9.26
N ARG A 696 33.10 3.25 8.08
CA ARG A 696 32.56 1.93 7.71
C ARG A 696 33.06 0.78 8.61
N THR A 697 34.17 0.96 9.32
CA THR A 697 34.71 -0.05 10.25
C THR A 697 34.11 0.08 11.66
N GLY A 698 33.34 1.14 11.91
CA GLY A 698 32.74 1.45 13.19
C GLY A 698 33.61 2.32 14.09
N ILE A 699 34.76 2.80 13.61
CA ILE A 699 35.62 3.71 14.37
C ILE A 699 34.90 5.05 14.50
N VAL A 700 34.80 5.54 15.74
CA VAL A 700 34.23 6.85 16.05
C VAL A 700 35.23 7.95 15.72
N LEU A 701 34.83 8.86 14.83
CA LEU A 701 35.63 10.02 14.40
C LEU A 701 35.19 11.32 15.07
N GLY A 702 33.92 11.37 15.49
CA GLY A 702 33.35 12.49 16.23
C GLY A 702 32.14 12.05 17.03
N GLN A 703 31.89 12.69 18.17
CA GLN A 703 30.71 12.45 18.98
C GLN A 703 30.39 13.67 19.84
N GLY A 704 29.14 13.80 20.27
CA GLY A 704 28.71 14.87 21.16
C GLY A 704 27.37 14.59 21.80
N ASN A 705 27.02 15.44 22.77
CA ASN A 705 25.73 15.44 23.43
C ASN A 705 25.15 16.85 23.36
N PHE A 706 23.85 16.94 23.17
CA PHE A 706 23.11 18.19 23.31
C PHE A 706 22.61 18.37 24.74
N ASP A 707 22.27 19.60 25.10
CA ASP A 707 21.62 19.89 26.37
C ASP A 707 20.29 19.13 26.50
N GLN A 708 19.96 18.76 27.74
CA GLN A 708 18.70 18.09 28.02
C GLN A 708 17.53 18.99 27.67
N LYS A 709 16.54 18.44 26.97
CA LYS A 709 15.37 19.20 26.53
C LYS A 709 14.09 18.42 26.73
N THR A 710 13.01 19.14 27.02
CA THR A 710 11.67 18.57 26.94
C THR A 710 11.22 18.58 25.48
N LEU A 711 10.82 17.41 24.96
CA LEU A 711 10.28 17.26 23.63
C LEU A 711 8.75 17.28 23.71
N PRO A 712 8.08 18.39 23.36
CA PRO A 712 6.61 18.43 23.33
C PRO A 712 6.06 17.52 22.23
N VAL A 713 4.76 17.21 22.27
CA VAL A 713 4.09 16.46 21.20
C VAL A 713 3.86 17.39 20.00
N SER A 714 4.87 17.51 19.14
CA SER A 714 4.92 18.36 17.95
C SER A 714 6.05 17.93 17.02
N ASN A 715 6.17 18.56 15.85
CA ASN A 715 7.36 18.51 15.02
C ASN A 715 8.19 19.81 15.06
N CYS A 716 9.28 19.83 14.28
CA CYS A 716 10.22 20.94 14.16
C CYS A 716 10.89 21.35 15.49
N ILE A 717 11.04 20.39 16.42
CA ILE A 717 11.64 20.64 17.74
C ILE A 717 13.15 20.79 17.54
N GLN A 718 13.66 22.01 17.61
CA GLN A 718 15.09 22.30 17.46
C GLN A 718 15.88 21.66 18.61
N ILE A 719 16.95 20.92 18.31
CA ILE A 719 17.83 20.32 19.31
C ILE A 719 19.14 21.10 19.40
N GLY A 720 19.83 21.29 18.26
CA GLY A 720 21.09 22.01 18.19
C GLY A 720 21.83 21.72 16.90
N ASP A 721 22.99 22.34 16.75
CA ASP A 721 23.82 22.23 15.54
C ASP A 721 25.03 21.31 15.77
N ILE A 722 25.43 20.61 14.71
CA ILE A 722 26.64 19.82 14.62
C ILE A 722 27.59 20.56 13.68
N HIS A 723 28.79 20.84 14.19
CA HIS A 723 29.91 21.33 13.40
C HIS A 723 31.06 20.32 13.52
N PHE A 724 31.43 19.71 12.41
CA PHE A 724 32.50 18.72 12.36
C PHE A 724 33.45 19.00 11.19
N ALA A 725 34.68 19.41 11.50
CA ALA A 725 35.70 19.70 10.50
C ALA A 725 36.18 18.40 9.82
N LEU A 726 36.24 18.41 8.49
CA LEU A 726 36.57 17.22 7.69
C LEU A 726 38.06 17.12 7.34
N ASN A 727 38.88 18.05 7.82
CA ASN A 727 40.31 18.17 7.50
C ASN A 727 41.15 16.96 7.93
N ASN A 728 40.67 16.13 8.87
CA ASN A 728 41.38 14.91 9.27
C ASN A 728 41.07 13.71 8.35
N ILE A 729 40.09 13.84 7.44
CA ILE A 729 39.70 12.77 6.51
C ILE A 729 40.54 12.89 5.23
N GLN A 730 41.70 12.23 5.22
CA GLN A 730 42.69 12.36 4.15
C GLN A 730 42.47 11.40 2.96
N LYS A 731 41.63 10.38 3.15
CA LYS A 731 41.28 9.39 2.12
C LYS A 731 39.80 9.47 1.81
N ALA A 732 39.43 9.14 0.58
CA ALA A 732 38.04 8.96 0.19
C ALA A 732 37.34 8.04 1.21
N SER A 733 36.30 8.53 1.87
CA SER A 733 35.65 7.83 2.99
C SER A 733 34.12 7.99 2.90
N GLN A 734 33.41 6.90 3.19
CA GLN A 734 32.00 6.94 3.57
C GLN A 734 31.92 6.97 5.09
N LEU A 735 31.19 7.95 5.61
CA LEU A 735 30.94 8.15 7.04
C LEU A 735 29.44 8.04 7.31
N ASN A 736 29.07 7.71 8.55
CA ASN A 736 27.69 7.65 9.01
C ASN A 736 27.54 8.55 10.24
N LEU A 737 26.60 9.50 10.19
CA LEU A 737 26.17 10.31 11.33
C LEU A 737 24.91 9.68 11.93
N GLU A 738 24.99 9.19 13.17
CA GLU A 738 23.84 8.71 13.93
C GLU A 738 23.45 9.73 15.00
N VAL A 739 22.14 9.95 15.18
CA VAL A 739 21.54 10.74 16.26
C VAL A 739 20.58 9.85 17.04
N LYS A 740 20.68 9.85 18.38
CA LYS A 740 19.90 8.99 19.27
C LYS A 740 19.32 9.76 20.44
N ILE A 741 18.12 9.36 20.86
CA ILE A 741 17.53 9.78 22.15
C ILE A 741 17.86 8.71 23.20
N GLU A 742 18.72 9.05 24.15
CA GLU A 742 19.24 8.08 25.12
C GLU A 742 18.15 7.51 26.04
N GLY A 743 18.29 6.22 26.37
CA GLY A 743 17.31 5.49 27.17
C GLY A 743 16.04 5.10 26.40
N THR A 744 15.96 5.35 25.09
CA THR A 744 14.83 4.97 24.23
C THR A 744 15.27 4.13 23.03
N GLU A 745 14.31 3.61 22.26
CA GLU A 745 14.57 2.96 20.97
C GLU A 745 14.79 3.95 19.80
N TYR A 746 14.57 5.25 20.03
CA TYR A 746 14.52 6.24 18.95
C TYR A 746 15.92 6.69 18.52
N ALA A 747 16.26 6.39 17.27
CA ALA A 747 17.50 6.80 16.61
C ALA A 747 17.28 6.89 15.10
N ASN A 748 18.07 7.72 14.43
CA ASN A 748 18.15 7.82 12.98
C ASN A 748 19.58 8.16 12.56
N ASP A 749 19.94 7.91 11.32
CA ASP A 749 21.32 8.04 10.83
C ASP A 749 21.42 8.41 9.35
N TRP A 750 22.53 9.00 8.91
CA TRP A 750 22.72 9.44 7.54
C TRP A 750 24.14 9.13 7.07
N ASN A 751 24.24 8.47 5.92
CA ASN A 751 25.52 8.32 5.23
C ASN A 751 25.90 9.63 4.54
N PHE A 752 27.18 9.99 4.60
CA PHE A 752 27.77 11.07 3.83
C PHE A 752 29.20 10.71 3.40
N TRP A 753 29.68 11.32 2.32
CA TRP A 753 30.97 11.01 1.72
C TRP A 753 31.91 12.20 1.81
N VAL A 754 33.17 11.90 2.08
CA VAL A 754 34.24 12.89 2.14
C VAL A 754 35.35 12.45 1.20
N TYR A 755 35.68 13.32 0.24
CA TYR A 755 36.74 13.10 -0.73
C TYR A 755 37.91 14.08 -0.51
N PRO A 756 39.16 13.73 -0.86
CA PRO A 756 40.27 14.67 -0.84
C PRO A 756 39.97 15.87 -1.76
N ALA A 757 40.11 17.09 -1.24
CA ALA A 757 39.91 18.32 -2.02
C ALA A 757 40.92 18.46 -3.17
N THR A 758 42.09 17.83 -3.05
CA THR A 758 43.10 17.76 -4.09
C THR A 758 43.52 16.32 -4.27
N LEU A 759 43.38 15.81 -5.49
CA LEU A 759 43.84 14.48 -5.89
C LEU A 759 45.25 14.56 -6.48
N PRO A 760 46.11 13.53 -6.27
CA PRO A 760 47.43 13.47 -6.90
C PRO A 760 47.33 13.57 -8.42
N LYS A 761 48.19 14.39 -9.05
CA LYS A 761 48.33 14.39 -10.52
C LYS A 761 49.03 13.11 -10.95
N LEU A 762 48.33 12.30 -11.73
CA LEU A 762 48.85 11.02 -12.23
C LEU A 762 49.40 11.19 -13.65
N LYS A 763 50.61 10.68 -13.89
CA LYS A 763 51.10 10.45 -15.26
C LYS A 763 50.49 9.15 -15.75
N THR A 764 49.49 9.23 -16.64
CA THR A 764 48.74 8.07 -17.11
C THR A 764 49.54 7.26 -18.13
N SER A 765 49.52 5.93 -18.00
CA SER A 765 50.08 4.99 -19.00
C SER A 765 49.06 4.60 -20.08
N PHE A 766 47.80 5.02 -19.93
CA PHE A 766 46.72 4.79 -20.89
C PHE A 766 46.43 6.06 -21.70
N TYR A 767 45.85 5.87 -22.88
CA TYR A 767 45.37 6.94 -23.74
C TYR A 767 43.95 7.37 -23.32
N TYR A 768 43.80 8.61 -22.88
CA TYR A 768 42.49 9.21 -22.62
C TYR A 768 41.95 9.83 -23.91
N THR A 769 40.70 9.52 -24.25
CA THR A 769 40.00 10.10 -25.39
C THR A 769 38.52 10.24 -25.10
N ASP A 770 37.85 11.09 -25.86
CA ASP A 770 36.40 11.25 -25.86
C ASP A 770 35.75 10.65 -27.13
N LYS A 771 36.54 10.04 -28.02
CA LYS A 771 36.09 9.41 -29.27
C LYS A 771 36.81 8.08 -29.48
N LEU A 772 36.08 7.09 -29.99
CA LEU A 772 36.66 5.82 -30.42
C LEU A 772 37.10 5.92 -31.89
N ASP A 773 38.19 6.65 -32.13
CA ASP A 773 38.74 6.96 -33.45
C ASP A 773 39.92 6.05 -33.85
N GLU A 774 40.55 6.33 -35.00
CA GLU A 774 41.70 5.57 -35.50
C GLU A 774 42.91 5.63 -34.56
N GLN A 775 43.08 6.71 -33.80
CA GLN A 775 44.15 6.81 -32.81
C GLN A 775 43.87 5.88 -31.62
N ALA A 776 42.63 5.86 -31.11
CA ALA A 776 42.23 4.90 -30.08
C ALA A 776 42.40 3.45 -30.56
N LYS A 777 42.00 3.17 -31.81
CA LYS A 777 42.17 1.86 -32.44
C LYS A 777 43.64 1.45 -32.51
N LYS A 778 44.52 2.35 -32.98
CA LYS A 778 45.96 2.11 -33.05
C LYS A 778 46.55 1.75 -31.69
N VAL A 779 46.22 2.52 -30.65
CA VAL A 779 46.70 2.23 -29.28
C VAL A 779 46.27 0.84 -28.81
N LEU A 780 45.02 0.44 -29.07
CA LEU A 780 44.51 -0.88 -28.71
C LEU A 780 45.17 -2.01 -29.52
N ASP A 781 45.40 -1.81 -30.82
CA ASP A 781 46.07 -2.80 -31.69
C ASP A 781 47.54 -3.01 -31.32
N GLU A 782 48.18 -1.98 -30.76
CA GLU A 782 49.57 -2.01 -30.24
C GLU A 782 49.65 -2.58 -28.80
N GLY A 783 48.53 -2.94 -28.18
CA GLY A 783 48.47 -3.53 -26.84
C GLY A 783 48.34 -2.53 -25.68
N GLY A 784 48.12 -1.25 -26.00
CA GLY A 784 47.92 -0.19 -25.01
C GLY A 784 46.54 -0.20 -24.35
N ASN A 785 46.43 0.61 -23.30
CA ASN A 785 45.17 0.83 -22.57
C ASN A 785 44.50 2.12 -23.05
N VAL A 786 43.17 2.11 -23.18
CA VAL A 786 42.37 3.29 -23.54
C VAL A 786 41.30 3.57 -22.49
N PHE A 787 41.17 4.83 -22.08
CA PHE A 787 40.00 5.32 -21.33
C PHE A 787 39.16 6.19 -22.28
N LEU A 788 37.95 5.73 -22.59
CA LEU A 788 37.00 6.45 -23.42
C LEU A 788 35.92 7.09 -22.56
N ASN A 789 35.91 8.43 -22.48
CA ASN A 789 34.82 9.19 -21.89
C ASN A 789 33.77 9.52 -22.97
N ALA A 790 32.70 8.73 -23.00
CA ALA A 790 31.64 8.80 -24.00
C ALA A 790 30.40 9.58 -23.53
N ALA A 791 30.52 10.39 -22.48
CA ALA A 791 29.40 11.19 -21.98
C ALA A 791 28.79 12.09 -23.07
N GLY A 792 27.47 11.98 -23.26
CA GLY A 792 26.74 12.74 -24.27
C GLY A 792 26.86 12.20 -25.71
N LYS A 793 27.58 11.09 -25.92
CA LYS A 793 27.88 10.54 -27.26
C LYS A 793 27.27 9.16 -27.52
N VAL A 794 26.58 8.57 -26.56
CA VAL A 794 25.94 7.26 -26.74
C VAL A 794 24.74 7.38 -27.68
N VAL A 795 24.67 6.48 -28.67
CA VAL A 795 23.54 6.35 -29.60
C VAL A 795 22.70 5.13 -29.23
N LYS A 796 23.33 3.96 -29.04
CA LYS A 796 22.69 2.71 -28.60
C LYS A 796 22.43 2.73 -27.08
N GLY A 797 21.17 2.92 -26.69
CA GLY A 797 20.76 3.11 -25.30
C GLY A 797 20.37 4.54 -24.95
N LYS A 798 20.47 5.49 -25.90
CA LYS A 798 20.05 6.90 -25.72
C LYS A 798 18.57 7.04 -25.35
N GLU A 799 17.72 6.11 -25.77
CA GLU A 799 16.30 6.05 -25.44
C GLU A 799 16.03 5.70 -23.96
N VAL A 800 17.02 5.16 -23.25
CA VAL A 800 16.92 4.85 -21.83
C VAL A 800 17.22 6.11 -21.02
N VAL A 801 16.16 6.83 -20.63
CA VAL A 801 16.28 7.96 -19.71
C VAL A 801 16.55 7.49 -18.29
N GLN A 802 17.78 7.70 -17.81
CA GLN A 802 18.22 7.44 -16.45
C GLN A 802 18.16 8.71 -15.59
N THR A 803 17.64 8.57 -14.37
CA THR A 803 17.76 9.57 -13.30
C THR A 803 18.19 8.89 -12.01
N PHE A 804 18.55 9.67 -10.99
CA PHE A 804 18.81 9.09 -9.67
C PHE A 804 17.54 8.53 -9.02
N LEU A 805 16.37 9.11 -9.32
CA LEU A 805 15.09 8.52 -8.93
C LEU A 805 14.80 7.25 -9.75
N PRO A 806 14.29 6.19 -9.11
CA PRO A 806 13.86 4.99 -9.82
C PRO A 806 12.53 5.25 -10.57
N VAL A 807 12.14 4.28 -11.40
CA VAL A 807 10.82 4.22 -12.05
C VAL A 807 9.70 4.56 -11.06
N PHE A 808 8.83 5.48 -11.47
CA PHE A 808 7.59 5.82 -10.75
C PHE A 808 6.48 4.85 -11.16
N TRP A 809 5.86 4.18 -10.17
CA TRP A 809 4.73 3.23 -10.32
C TRP A 809 5.01 1.98 -11.16
N ASN A 810 5.18 2.14 -12.47
CA ASN A 810 5.77 1.24 -13.45
C ASN A 810 5.72 1.94 -14.82
N THR A 811 6.55 1.48 -15.74
CA THR A 811 6.66 2.07 -17.08
C THR A 811 5.49 1.71 -17.99
N SER A 812 4.90 0.52 -17.89
CA SER A 812 3.80 0.07 -18.77
C SER A 812 2.53 0.92 -18.61
N TRP A 813 2.05 1.09 -17.38
CA TRP A 813 0.85 1.87 -17.05
C TRP A 813 0.96 3.34 -17.48
N PHE A 814 2.17 3.90 -17.35
CA PHE A 814 2.48 5.27 -17.71
C PHE A 814 3.05 5.42 -19.13
N LYS A 815 2.81 4.44 -20.02
CA LYS A 815 3.16 4.53 -21.45
C LYS A 815 4.64 4.83 -21.68
N MET A 816 5.52 4.11 -20.98
CA MET A 816 6.97 4.28 -20.95
C MET A 816 7.42 5.72 -20.61
N ARG A 817 6.69 6.39 -19.72
CA ARG A 817 7.15 7.67 -19.21
C ARG A 817 8.45 7.47 -18.39
N PRO A 818 9.50 8.28 -18.62
CA PRO A 818 10.72 8.27 -17.81
C PRO A 818 10.50 8.55 -16.32
N PRO A 819 11.43 8.10 -15.44
CA PRO A 819 12.68 7.39 -15.76
C PRO A 819 12.46 5.91 -16.09
N HIS A 820 13.45 5.28 -16.74
CA HIS A 820 13.40 3.87 -17.14
C HIS A 820 14.23 2.93 -16.27
N THR A 821 15.06 3.47 -15.38
CA THR A 821 16.00 2.70 -14.55
C THR A 821 15.56 2.64 -13.10
N LEU A 822 16.01 1.61 -12.37
CA LEU A 822 15.67 1.35 -10.96
C LEU A 822 16.85 1.59 -10.00
N GLY A 823 17.95 2.14 -10.49
CA GLY A 823 19.21 2.32 -9.78
C GLY A 823 20.37 1.70 -10.54
N ILE A 824 21.49 1.47 -9.84
CA ILE A 824 22.65 0.76 -10.37
C ILE A 824 22.99 -0.47 -9.53
N LEU A 825 23.65 -1.43 -10.17
CA LEU A 825 24.36 -2.55 -9.56
C LEU A 825 25.86 -2.41 -9.87
N CYS A 826 26.70 -2.60 -8.87
CA CYS A 826 28.15 -2.77 -9.03
C CYS A 826 28.69 -3.74 -7.98
N ASP A 827 29.90 -4.27 -8.19
CA ASP A 827 30.59 -5.07 -7.17
C ASP A 827 31.54 -4.18 -6.38
N PRO A 828 31.27 -3.86 -5.09
CA PRO A 828 32.14 -3.01 -4.29
C PRO A 828 33.52 -3.62 -4.02
N LYS A 829 33.73 -4.91 -4.31
CA LYS A 829 35.04 -5.58 -4.22
C LYS A 829 35.86 -5.47 -5.51
N HIS A 830 35.26 -4.95 -6.60
CA HIS A 830 35.98 -4.75 -7.85
C HIS A 830 37.09 -3.71 -7.67
N ALA A 831 38.31 -4.00 -8.15
CA ALA A 831 39.48 -3.13 -7.93
C ALA A 831 39.30 -1.70 -8.48
N ALA A 832 38.40 -1.51 -9.44
CA ALA A 832 37.92 -0.21 -9.92
C ALA A 832 37.43 0.73 -8.81
N PHE A 833 36.97 0.20 -7.67
CA PHE A 833 36.42 0.98 -6.55
C PHE A 833 37.36 1.06 -5.34
N ASN A 834 38.62 0.60 -5.44
CA ASN A 834 39.57 0.61 -4.32
C ASN A 834 39.79 2.02 -3.72
N ASN A 835 39.61 3.08 -4.52
CA ASN A 835 39.69 4.47 -4.07
C ASN A 835 38.35 5.19 -4.14
N PHE A 836 37.23 4.47 -4.22
CA PHE A 836 35.88 5.03 -4.25
C PHE A 836 34.95 4.23 -3.32
N PRO A 837 34.82 4.64 -2.04
CA PRO A 837 34.00 3.92 -1.07
C PRO A 837 32.55 3.81 -1.52
N THR A 838 32.14 2.58 -1.79
CA THR A 838 30.80 2.31 -2.28
C THR A 838 30.28 0.97 -1.78
N GLU A 839 29.00 0.74 -2.07
CA GLU A 839 28.27 -0.51 -1.89
C GLU A 839 27.71 -0.94 -3.25
N GLY A 840 27.07 -2.11 -3.31
CA GLY A 840 26.57 -2.67 -4.57
C GLY A 840 25.33 -1.98 -5.14
N HIS A 841 25.02 -0.75 -4.71
CA HIS A 841 23.80 -0.03 -5.06
C HIS A 841 23.97 1.49 -5.02
N SER A 842 22.95 2.20 -5.51
CA SER A 842 22.84 3.66 -5.42
C SER A 842 22.75 4.15 -3.97
N ASP A 843 23.47 5.22 -3.66
CA ASP A 843 23.36 6.04 -2.45
C ASP A 843 23.77 7.49 -2.82
N MET A 844 23.77 8.45 -1.90
CA MET A 844 23.83 9.89 -2.23
C MET A 844 25.05 10.32 -3.05
N GLN A 845 26.19 9.64 -2.91
CA GLN A 845 27.40 9.90 -3.70
C GLN A 845 27.24 9.60 -5.18
N TRP A 846 26.35 8.67 -5.54
CA TRP A 846 26.11 8.31 -6.93
C TRP A 846 25.30 9.35 -7.69
N TRP A 847 24.59 10.26 -6.99
CA TRP A 847 23.66 11.21 -7.60
C TRP A 847 24.28 11.97 -8.78
N GLU A 848 25.44 12.62 -8.61
CA GLU A 848 26.04 13.43 -9.69
C GLU A 848 26.61 12.58 -10.84
N ILE A 849 26.91 11.30 -10.60
CA ILE A 849 27.46 10.37 -11.59
C ILE A 849 26.34 9.78 -12.46
N VAL A 850 25.20 9.42 -11.87
CA VAL A 850 24.14 8.68 -12.55
C VAL A 850 22.99 9.57 -13.03
N ASN A 851 22.73 10.69 -12.35
CA ASN A 851 21.57 11.52 -12.64
C ASN A 851 21.69 12.15 -14.03
N LYS A 852 20.77 11.82 -14.93
CA LYS A 852 20.74 12.27 -16.33
C LYS A 852 21.96 11.83 -17.16
N ALA A 853 22.72 10.85 -16.70
CA ALA A 853 23.75 10.21 -17.52
C ALA A 853 23.10 9.39 -18.64
N GLN A 854 23.75 9.34 -19.80
CA GLN A 854 23.39 8.37 -20.84
C GLN A 854 23.84 6.98 -20.39
N VAL A 855 23.17 5.96 -20.88
CA VAL A 855 23.53 4.56 -20.65
C VAL A 855 23.77 3.87 -21.98
N MET A 856 24.66 2.90 -21.99
CA MET A 856 24.97 2.07 -23.15
C MET A 856 24.10 0.81 -23.12
N ASN A 857 23.46 0.46 -24.23
CA ASN A 857 22.77 -0.82 -24.38
C ASN A 857 23.71 -1.85 -25.04
N LEU A 858 23.90 -2.97 -24.36
CA LEU A 858 24.88 -4.02 -24.65
C LEU A 858 24.27 -5.22 -25.40
N GLU A 859 23.19 -5.02 -26.15
CA GLU A 859 22.49 -6.08 -26.89
C GLU A 859 23.39 -6.88 -27.87
N ASP A 860 24.50 -6.28 -28.33
CA ASP A 860 25.47 -6.90 -29.26
C ASP A 860 26.75 -7.41 -28.57
N PHE A 861 26.84 -7.28 -27.25
CA PHE A 861 28.00 -7.74 -26.47
C PHE A 861 27.90 -9.25 -26.17
N PRO A 862 29.03 -9.93 -25.95
CA PRO A 862 29.05 -11.35 -25.63
C PRO A 862 28.07 -11.74 -24.51
N SER A 863 27.51 -12.94 -24.62
CA SER A 863 26.75 -13.56 -23.53
C SER A 863 27.61 -13.60 -22.25
N GLY A 864 26.99 -13.33 -21.11
CA GLY A 864 27.58 -13.26 -19.80
C GLY A 864 28.29 -11.95 -19.51
N PHE A 865 28.46 -11.03 -20.48
CA PHE A 865 29.15 -9.76 -20.26
C PHE A 865 28.50 -8.97 -19.13
N LYS A 866 29.30 -8.63 -18.11
CA LYS A 866 28.91 -7.83 -16.94
C LYS A 866 29.74 -6.54 -16.91
N PRO A 867 29.11 -5.35 -16.95
CA PRO A 867 29.82 -4.09 -16.85
C PRO A 867 30.27 -3.82 -15.40
N VAL A 868 31.19 -2.87 -15.24
CA VAL A 868 31.71 -2.45 -13.92
C VAL A 868 30.62 -1.73 -13.12
N ILE A 869 29.83 -0.90 -13.80
CA ILE A 869 28.64 -0.22 -13.24
C ILE A 869 27.47 -0.46 -14.18
N GLN A 870 26.45 -1.15 -13.68
CA GLN A 870 25.26 -1.56 -14.44
C GLN A 870 24.03 -0.79 -13.99
N PRO A 871 23.46 0.10 -14.81
CA PRO A 871 22.08 0.54 -14.64
C PRO A 871 21.12 -0.65 -14.66
N ILE A 872 20.16 -0.66 -13.73
CA ILE A 872 19.11 -1.67 -13.68
C ILE A 872 17.94 -1.14 -14.49
N ASP A 873 17.62 -1.80 -15.61
CA ASP A 873 16.50 -1.39 -16.47
C ASP A 873 15.13 -1.76 -15.87
N THR A 874 14.07 -1.19 -16.42
CA THR A 874 12.71 -1.63 -16.13
C THR A 874 12.51 -3.10 -16.51
N TRP A 875 11.84 -3.87 -15.65
CA TRP A 875 11.58 -5.30 -15.85
C TRP A 875 10.67 -5.61 -17.04
N PHE A 876 10.03 -4.59 -17.62
CA PHE A 876 9.26 -4.73 -18.85
C PHE A 876 10.13 -4.93 -20.10
N LEU A 877 11.38 -4.44 -20.06
CA LEU A 877 12.30 -4.47 -21.21
C LEU A 877 13.58 -5.26 -20.94
N ASN A 878 14.06 -5.30 -19.69
CA ASN A 878 15.27 -6.03 -19.30
C ASN A 878 16.47 -5.79 -20.23
N ARG A 879 16.68 -4.55 -20.71
CA ARG A 879 17.84 -4.24 -21.55
C ARG A 879 19.13 -4.44 -20.76
N ARG A 880 20.15 -4.98 -21.41
CA ARG A 880 21.49 -5.12 -20.81
C ARG A 880 22.18 -3.76 -20.86
N LEU A 881 22.23 -3.05 -19.75
CA LEU A 881 22.74 -1.67 -19.72
C LEU A 881 24.14 -1.58 -19.08
N ALA A 882 24.90 -0.56 -19.46
CA ALA A 882 26.15 -0.18 -18.80
C ALA A 882 26.29 1.33 -18.66
N LEU A 883 26.84 1.76 -17.52
CA LEU A 883 27.31 3.12 -17.28
C LEU A 883 28.83 3.19 -17.43
N VAL A 884 29.53 2.17 -16.90
CA VAL A 884 30.97 1.97 -17.08
C VAL A 884 31.22 0.49 -17.38
N LEU A 885 31.96 0.22 -18.44
CA LEU A 885 32.35 -1.14 -18.83
C LEU A 885 33.86 -1.24 -19.04
N GLU A 886 34.37 -2.47 -18.97
CA GLU A 886 35.75 -2.80 -19.33
C GLU A 886 35.78 -3.99 -20.29
N ALA A 887 36.75 -4.01 -21.21
CA ALA A 887 36.93 -5.11 -22.16
C ALA A 887 38.38 -5.21 -22.67
N LYS A 888 38.78 -6.40 -23.11
CA LYS A 888 39.90 -6.59 -24.04
C LYS A 888 39.41 -6.25 -25.44
N VAL A 889 40.15 -5.42 -26.17
CA VAL A 889 39.82 -5.00 -27.54
C VAL A 889 41.11 -5.00 -28.35
N GLY A 890 41.17 -5.82 -29.39
CA GLY A 890 42.43 -6.07 -30.11
C GLY A 890 43.46 -6.71 -29.16
N LYS A 891 44.68 -6.17 -29.13
CA LYS A 891 45.72 -6.62 -28.19
C LYS A 891 45.68 -5.86 -26.85
N GLY A 892 44.90 -4.79 -26.78
CA GLY A 892 44.85 -3.85 -25.68
C GLY A 892 43.64 -4.02 -24.78
N LYS A 893 43.43 -3.04 -23.90
CA LYS A 893 42.34 -3.02 -22.91
C LYS A 893 41.65 -1.66 -22.91
N LEU A 894 40.34 -1.67 -22.70
CA LEU A 894 39.50 -0.49 -22.81
C LEU A 894 38.62 -0.35 -21.57
N ILE A 895 38.50 0.87 -21.05
CA ILE A 895 37.37 1.31 -20.23
C ILE A 895 36.53 2.28 -21.06
N VAL A 896 35.21 2.11 -21.04
CA VAL A 896 34.25 3.07 -21.60
C VAL A 896 33.34 3.56 -20.49
N SER A 897 33.21 4.87 -20.33
CA SER A 897 32.29 5.51 -19.41
C SER A 897 31.28 6.36 -20.17
N SER A 898 29.99 6.12 -19.99
CA SER A 898 28.92 7.03 -20.44
C SER A 898 28.50 8.05 -19.37
N ALA A 899 28.94 7.85 -18.11
CA ALA A 899 28.94 8.91 -17.10
C ALA A 899 29.99 9.98 -17.44
N ASN A 900 29.70 11.24 -17.11
CA ASN A 900 30.64 12.33 -17.34
C ASN A 900 31.77 12.32 -16.30
N LEU A 901 32.89 11.70 -16.67
CA LEU A 901 34.10 11.57 -15.86
C LEU A 901 35.26 12.38 -16.45
N SER A 902 34.97 13.55 -17.01
CA SER A 902 36.01 14.40 -17.59
C SER A 902 36.94 14.92 -16.48
N PRO A 903 38.27 14.98 -16.72
CA PRO A 903 39.23 15.56 -15.78
C PRO A 903 38.93 17.04 -15.48
N ASP A 904 38.19 17.72 -16.35
CA ASP A 904 37.85 19.14 -16.21
C ASP A 904 36.52 19.38 -15.46
N LEU A 905 35.84 18.34 -14.95
CA LEU A 905 34.65 18.56 -14.12
C LEU A 905 34.99 19.43 -12.92
N LYS A 906 34.13 20.40 -12.63
CA LYS A 906 34.17 21.21 -11.42
C LYS A 906 33.00 20.84 -10.51
N GLU A 907 33.16 21.06 -9.21
CA GLU A 907 32.11 20.90 -8.20
C GLU A 907 31.43 19.51 -8.17
N SER A 908 32.14 18.49 -8.65
CA SER A 908 31.66 17.10 -8.76
C SER A 908 32.69 16.13 -8.14
N PRO A 909 32.88 16.20 -6.82
CA PRO A 909 33.95 15.47 -6.13
C PRO A 909 33.78 13.94 -6.19
N ALA A 910 32.55 13.41 -6.25
CA ALA A 910 32.33 11.98 -6.41
C ALA A 910 32.73 11.50 -7.81
N ALA A 911 32.36 12.25 -8.86
CA ALA A 911 32.75 11.94 -10.23
C ALA A 911 34.28 12.02 -10.41
N GLN A 912 34.93 13.04 -9.85
CA GLN A 912 36.39 13.17 -9.86
C GLN A 912 37.07 12.02 -9.11
N GLN A 913 36.54 11.63 -7.95
CA GLN A 913 37.08 10.51 -7.18
C GLN A 913 36.90 9.17 -7.91
N LEU A 914 35.75 8.93 -8.52
CA LEU A 914 35.51 7.72 -9.31
C LEU A 914 36.48 7.66 -10.50
N TYR A 915 36.67 8.77 -11.21
CA TYR A 915 37.65 8.85 -12.28
C TYR A 915 39.05 8.50 -11.77
N PHE A 916 39.52 9.13 -10.69
CA PHE A 916 40.81 8.81 -10.08
C PHE A 916 40.95 7.33 -9.70
N SER A 917 39.90 6.71 -9.15
CA SER A 917 39.90 5.29 -8.81
C SER A 917 40.05 4.41 -10.06
N LEU A 918 39.37 4.76 -11.16
CA LEU A 918 39.50 4.06 -12.44
C LEU A 918 40.89 4.25 -13.07
N GLN A 919 41.50 5.44 -12.97
CA GLN A 919 42.87 5.68 -13.45
C GLN A 919 43.86 4.78 -12.71
N GLN A 920 43.80 4.74 -11.37
CA GLN A 920 44.65 3.89 -10.54
C GLN A 920 44.47 2.41 -10.89
N TYR A 921 43.22 1.98 -11.05
CA TYR A 921 42.90 0.63 -11.47
C TYR A 921 43.55 0.29 -12.83
N MET A 922 43.34 1.12 -13.86
CA MET A 922 43.89 0.91 -15.21
C MET A 922 45.42 0.90 -15.30
N MET A 923 46.11 1.54 -14.35
CA MET A 923 47.57 1.56 -14.26
C MET A 923 48.13 0.42 -13.41
N SER A 924 47.27 -0.40 -12.80
CA SER A 924 47.66 -1.54 -11.95
C SER A 924 47.59 -2.86 -12.70
N ASP A 925 48.30 -3.86 -12.18
CA ASP A 925 48.24 -5.24 -12.69
C ASP A 925 46.85 -5.89 -12.48
N GLN A 926 45.99 -5.29 -11.65
CA GLN A 926 44.62 -5.74 -11.44
C GLN A 926 43.70 -5.38 -12.61
N PHE A 927 44.08 -4.44 -13.50
CA PHE A 927 43.30 -4.15 -14.71
C PHE A 927 43.46 -5.28 -15.71
N ASN A 928 42.59 -6.28 -15.57
CA ASN A 928 42.57 -7.48 -16.38
C ASN A 928 41.13 -7.82 -16.80
N PRO A 929 40.56 -7.09 -17.77
CA PRO A 929 39.19 -7.30 -18.20
C PRO A 929 38.93 -8.75 -18.61
N LYS A 930 37.82 -9.31 -18.14
CA LYS A 930 37.49 -10.73 -18.37
C LYS A 930 37.01 -11.00 -19.80
N TYR A 931 36.28 -10.05 -20.38
CA TYR A 931 35.62 -10.22 -21.66
C TYR A 931 36.44 -9.62 -22.80
N GLU A 932 36.47 -10.32 -23.92
CA GLU A 932 36.99 -9.82 -25.19
C GLU A 932 35.83 -9.34 -26.07
N VAL A 933 35.95 -8.15 -26.64
CA VAL A 933 34.92 -7.51 -27.46
C VAL A 933 35.58 -6.95 -28.72
N ALA A 934 34.98 -7.19 -29.88
CA ALA A 934 35.47 -6.63 -31.14
C ALA A 934 35.36 -5.10 -31.13
N PHE A 935 36.36 -4.42 -31.71
CA PHE A 935 36.38 -2.95 -31.79
C PHE A 935 35.09 -2.38 -32.40
N ASN A 936 34.60 -2.99 -33.48
CA ASN A 936 33.37 -2.57 -34.15
C ASN A 936 32.12 -2.74 -33.27
N THR A 937 32.07 -3.75 -32.40
CA THR A 937 30.96 -3.92 -31.44
C THR A 937 30.93 -2.79 -30.42
N VAL A 938 32.09 -2.34 -29.93
CA VAL A 938 32.17 -1.17 -29.05
C VAL A 938 31.82 0.10 -29.82
N LYS A 939 32.31 0.24 -31.05
CA LYS A 939 32.06 1.39 -31.92
C LYS A 939 30.58 1.56 -32.23
N ASP A 940 29.85 0.46 -32.44
CA ASP A 940 28.43 0.46 -32.79
C ASP A 940 27.54 1.10 -31.70
N ILE A 941 27.99 1.13 -30.44
CA ILE A 941 27.32 1.88 -29.36
C ILE A 941 27.12 3.36 -29.74
N PHE A 942 28.01 3.92 -30.54
CA PHE A 942 28.04 5.32 -30.93
C PHE A 942 27.53 5.59 -32.35
N GLU A 943 27.21 4.55 -33.12
CA GLU A 943 26.85 4.67 -34.54
C GLU A 943 25.39 4.25 -34.80
N SER A 944 24.92 3.20 -34.14
CA SER A 944 23.60 2.60 -34.42
C SER A 944 22.64 2.72 -33.24
N PRO A 945 21.34 2.91 -33.47
CA PRO A 945 20.34 2.85 -32.40
C PRO A 945 20.16 1.42 -31.86
N SER A 946 19.52 1.29 -30.69
CA SER A 946 19.10 -0.01 -30.16
C SER A 946 18.17 -0.73 -31.13
N LYS A 947 18.35 -2.04 -31.32
CA LYS A 947 17.56 -2.89 -32.24
C LYS A 947 16.09 -2.95 -31.83
N ILE A 948 15.83 -3.04 -30.53
CA ILE A 948 14.48 -3.05 -29.98
C ILE A 948 14.10 -1.63 -29.57
N GLN A 949 13.17 -1.03 -30.31
CA GLN A 949 12.52 0.23 -29.95
C GLN A 949 11.15 -0.08 -29.36
N PHE A 950 10.79 0.54 -28.24
CA PHE A 950 9.49 0.31 -27.62
C PHE A 950 8.45 1.29 -28.14
N ASP A 951 7.35 0.77 -28.67
CA ASP A 951 6.14 1.54 -28.98
C ASP A 951 4.97 1.04 -28.12
N THR A 952 4.29 2.00 -27.48
CA THR A 952 3.13 1.75 -26.62
C THR A 952 1.86 1.50 -27.44
N PHE A 953 1.84 1.93 -28.71
CA PHE A 953 0.71 1.80 -29.63
C PHE A 953 1.15 1.25 -30.97
N THR A 954 0.24 0.54 -31.63
CA THR A 954 0.41 0.11 -33.03
C THR A 954 -0.89 0.37 -33.78
N LYS A 955 -0.88 0.33 -35.11
CA LYS A 955 -2.12 0.44 -35.91
C LYS A 955 -3.14 -0.66 -35.56
N ASP A 956 -2.63 -1.79 -35.09
CA ASP A 956 -3.41 -2.97 -34.73
C ASP A 956 -3.89 -2.95 -33.27
N SER A 957 -3.50 -1.94 -32.47
CA SER A 957 -3.99 -1.76 -31.10
C SER A 957 -5.51 -1.89 -31.02
N PRO A 958 -6.08 -2.49 -29.94
CA PRO A 958 -7.53 -2.43 -29.71
C PRO A 958 -8.01 -0.99 -29.78
N ASP A 959 -9.22 -0.77 -30.30
CA ASP A 959 -9.74 0.58 -30.58
C ASP A 959 -9.77 1.47 -29.33
N GLU A 960 -10.03 0.87 -28.16
CA GLU A 960 -10.01 1.51 -26.84
C GLU A 960 -8.62 2.00 -26.42
N LEU A 961 -7.55 1.46 -26.99
CA LEU A 961 -6.17 1.86 -26.73
C LEU A 961 -5.62 2.81 -27.80
N LYS A 962 -6.28 2.97 -28.95
CA LYS A 962 -5.80 3.86 -30.01
C LYS A 962 -5.78 5.33 -29.51
N PRO A 963 -4.72 6.11 -29.83
CA PRO A 963 -4.71 7.53 -29.55
C PRO A 963 -5.96 8.19 -30.16
N LYS A 964 -6.74 8.89 -29.33
CA LYS A 964 -7.87 9.68 -29.86
C LYS A 964 -7.31 10.69 -30.87
N PRO A 965 -7.98 10.90 -32.02
CA PRO A 965 -7.58 11.96 -32.95
C PRO A 965 -7.46 13.26 -32.17
N LYS A 966 -6.36 13.99 -32.34
CA LYS A 966 -6.28 15.37 -31.82
C LYS A 966 -7.50 16.11 -32.37
N SER A 967 -8.38 16.57 -31.48
CA SER A 967 -9.49 17.44 -31.87
C SER A 967 -8.88 18.62 -32.62
N LYS A 968 -9.26 18.78 -33.90
CA LYS A 968 -8.84 19.92 -34.71
C LYS A 968 -9.36 21.22 -34.15
#